data_AF-A0AAW0GUM2-F1
#
_entry.id   AF-A0AAW0GUM2-F1
#
_cell.length_a   1.000
_cell.length_b   1.000
_cell.length_c   1.000
_cell.angle_alpha   90.00
_cell.angle_beta   90.00
_cell.angle_gamma   90.00
#
_symmetry.space_group_name_H-M   'P 1'
#
loop_
_entity.id
_entity.type
_entity.pdbx_description
1 polymer ?
#
loop_
_entity_poly.entity_id
_entity_poly.type
_entity_poly.pdbx_seq_one_letter_code
_entity_poly.pdbx_strand_id
1 'polypeptide(L)'
;MDSPGNPNIHTIVKAQIVFLLSTLTEENFDRNQLEIRSLSEQHGLETYLHFIRRLIVQTNSRIPTNGANASFDASTALTFRLLVQEIQRLARDPFLADRFRDGVDKGEGDAFRNFDLTRFVDRVGLRPLERLILASSIVAAQTKKELASQAVNLIHADFENAFIGLVQHPSFDLSLNQVAKLMTNLLCDVAPDGPVLDCSQRQGLIAATQAKYGAEMISPILQRLLPTMRSVVLLLHDDDADTDSAPYSFPPDVSLLQALVQFGQEVTGDVEVIRAILARFSVDESKPPTDEQVSEIFTSLARLAADGGMICDAGALVRVYSNLNQELNWANVVLAFDRPDRQSVDTATLKLLVAILVNCPSNAEKHAVTGFWQPWSNQLYQLRLLDALLSLPADTFSFVNLPVRNIVTVDDVSSASSTVKALAANVQGHSWNSIELFEVLIRAADSDSAEVRSSVREMLEKAVKISAELVHLGLLQVPNVPWNAIRTEYSQRLLSMFLAGHPNHQLVFMRIWQFDPDYLTTAFREFYEESPLNITRILDVAQDLKVCDSGGRYDNELIGGPQILDTLLETRPFTFALDVAALASRREYLNLDKWLADHVSAHGADFLHSVITFLDMKMENEKQTRISDPVQDATTMTLNPQTITIFLRILRNRYFSFSRGATFVTYIALPSSNLLHESDIDYCLEIRNSCLQIHPRLMNLMPGADAEPGSQGHHILSRDRGRSRCDLQANVRRTYHDRRRHWPVATTQNFDQPARP
;
A
#
# COMPACT_ATOMS: atom_id res chain seq x y z
N MET A 1 -35.63 7.63 -44.80
CA MET A 1 -36.32 7.35 -46.08
C MET A 1 -37.15 8.58 -46.38
N ASP A 2 -36.58 9.54 -47.10
CA ASP A 2 -37.28 10.77 -47.50
C ASP A 2 -37.93 10.52 -48.86
N SER A 3 -39.26 10.48 -48.90
CA SER A 3 -39.99 10.57 -50.16
C SER A 3 -39.78 11.98 -50.74
N PRO A 4 -39.51 12.14 -52.04
CA PRO A 4 -39.36 13.46 -52.64
C PRO A 4 -40.72 14.18 -52.60
N GLY A 5 -40.82 15.20 -51.76
CA GLY A 5 -42.03 15.98 -51.55
C GLY A 5 -42.47 16.70 -52.84
N ASN A 6 -43.76 16.62 -53.15
CA ASN A 6 -44.36 17.28 -54.31
C ASN A 6 -44.23 18.83 -54.15
N PRO A 7 -43.45 19.55 -54.98
CA PRO A 7 -43.08 20.96 -54.74
C PRO A 7 -44.27 21.93 -54.70
N ASN A 8 -45.39 21.54 -55.33
CA ASN A 8 -46.63 22.31 -55.29
C ASN A 8 -47.23 22.37 -53.88
N ILE A 9 -47.11 21.31 -53.08
CA ILE A 9 -47.67 21.24 -51.73
C ILE A 9 -46.92 22.21 -50.80
N HIS A 10 -45.58 22.23 -50.85
CA HIS A 10 -44.78 23.17 -50.03
C HIS A 10 -45.08 24.63 -50.37
N THR A 11 -45.34 24.95 -51.64
CA THR A 11 -45.68 26.32 -52.06
C THR A 11 -47.05 26.75 -51.53
N ILE A 12 -48.04 25.86 -51.59
CA ILE A 12 -49.39 26.09 -51.05
C ILE A 12 -49.32 26.30 -49.52
N VAL A 13 -48.61 25.42 -48.81
CA VAL A 13 -48.49 25.50 -47.35
C VAL A 13 -47.76 26.77 -46.91
N LYS A 14 -46.69 27.18 -47.60
CA LYS A 14 -46.01 28.47 -47.35
C LYS A 14 -46.97 29.65 -47.53
N ALA A 15 -47.79 29.65 -48.58
CA ALA A 15 -48.81 30.69 -48.79
C ALA A 15 -49.89 30.68 -47.69
N GLN A 16 -50.32 29.50 -47.24
CA GLN A 16 -51.28 29.36 -46.13
C GLN A 16 -50.73 29.92 -44.81
N ILE A 17 -49.44 29.67 -44.51
CA ILE A 17 -48.77 30.25 -43.33
C ILE A 17 -48.77 31.78 -43.41
N VAL A 18 -48.42 32.35 -44.57
CA VAL A 18 -48.43 33.81 -44.76
C VAL A 18 -49.85 34.39 -44.58
N PHE A 19 -50.88 33.70 -45.08
CA PHE A 19 -52.27 34.09 -44.92
C PHE A 19 -52.71 34.06 -43.44
N LEU A 20 -52.43 32.98 -42.73
CA LEU A 20 -52.77 32.84 -41.30
C LEU A 20 -52.07 33.90 -40.45
N LEU A 21 -50.80 34.23 -40.76
CA LEU A 21 -50.08 35.33 -40.11
C LEU A 21 -50.72 36.70 -40.38
N SER A 22 -51.20 36.94 -41.61
CA SER A 22 -51.84 38.22 -41.97
C SER A 22 -53.22 38.43 -41.34
N THR A 23 -53.86 37.35 -40.89
CA THR A 23 -55.22 37.34 -40.31
C THR A 23 -55.23 37.21 -38.79
N LEU A 24 -54.08 37.33 -38.12
CA LEU A 24 -53.97 37.25 -36.66
C LEU A 24 -54.77 38.36 -35.95
N THR A 25 -55.70 37.95 -35.08
CA THR A 25 -56.45 38.78 -34.13
C THR A 25 -56.36 38.16 -32.74
N GLU A 26 -56.69 38.89 -31.67
CA GLU A 26 -56.68 38.33 -30.31
C GLU A 26 -57.65 37.13 -30.18
N GLU A 27 -58.78 37.15 -30.88
CA GLU A 27 -59.81 36.09 -30.81
C GLU A 27 -59.38 34.78 -31.51
N ASN A 28 -58.57 34.86 -32.55
CA ASN A 28 -58.15 33.69 -33.34
C ASN A 28 -56.71 33.26 -33.08
N PHE A 29 -55.99 33.95 -32.19
CA PHE A 29 -54.55 33.78 -31.97
C PHE A 29 -54.18 32.33 -31.66
N ASP A 30 -54.80 31.73 -30.63
CA ASP A 30 -54.45 30.37 -30.18
C ASP A 30 -54.73 29.32 -31.25
N ARG A 31 -55.86 29.46 -31.96
CA ARG A 31 -56.23 28.55 -33.06
C ARG A 31 -55.26 28.67 -34.23
N ASN A 32 -55.00 29.89 -34.70
CA ASN A 32 -54.11 30.13 -35.83
C ASN A 32 -52.66 29.75 -35.49
N GLN A 33 -52.22 29.97 -34.25
CA GLN A 33 -50.91 29.52 -33.78
C GLN A 33 -50.77 27.99 -33.86
N LEU A 34 -51.75 27.24 -33.34
CA LEU A 34 -51.75 25.79 -33.41
C LEU A 34 -51.79 25.28 -34.86
N GLU A 35 -52.58 25.91 -35.72
CA GLU A 35 -52.68 25.56 -37.14
C GLU A 35 -51.36 25.83 -37.89
N ILE A 36 -50.75 27.01 -37.69
CA ILE A 36 -49.44 27.34 -38.29
C ILE A 36 -48.36 26.34 -37.83
N ARG A 37 -48.37 25.96 -36.54
CA ARG A 37 -47.45 24.94 -36.02
C ARG A 37 -47.69 23.58 -36.65
N SER A 38 -48.94 23.14 -36.72
CA SER A 38 -49.31 21.87 -37.36
C SER A 38 -48.86 21.83 -38.82
N LEU A 39 -49.15 22.88 -39.60
CA LEU A 39 -48.76 22.99 -41.01
C LEU A 39 -47.23 23.00 -41.18
N SER A 40 -46.52 23.73 -40.31
CA SER A 40 -45.07 23.81 -40.40
C SER A 40 -44.36 22.52 -39.98
N GLU A 41 -44.89 21.77 -39.01
CA GLU A 41 -44.32 20.51 -38.55
C GLU A 41 -44.68 19.31 -39.45
N GLN A 42 -45.88 19.27 -40.03
CA GLN A 42 -46.31 18.18 -40.93
C GLN A 42 -45.63 18.20 -42.30
N HIS A 43 -45.23 19.38 -42.78
CA HIS A 43 -44.68 19.57 -44.13
C HIS A 43 -43.17 19.80 -44.16
N GLY A 44 -42.45 19.31 -43.15
CA GLY A 44 -40.99 19.23 -43.14
C GLY A 44 -40.24 20.52 -42.74
N LEU A 45 -38.92 20.39 -42.54
CA LEU A 45 -38.06 21.43 -41.98
C LEU A 45 -38.09 22.73 -42.79
N GLU A 46 -38.08 22.69 -44.12
CA GLU A 46 -38.07 23.89 -44.95
C GLU A 46 -39.30 24.77 -44.77
N THR A 47 -40.46 24.17 -44.56
CA THR A 47 -41.72 24.88 -44.30
C THR A 47 -41.65 25.59 -42.94
N TYR A 48 -41.06 24.94 -41.95
CA TYR A 48 -40.83 25.49 -40.63
C TYR A 48 -39.78 26.63 -40.64
N LEU A 49 -38.69 26.50 -41.40
CA LEU A 49 -37.72 27.58 -41.60
C LEU A 49 -38.36 28.78 -42.30
N HIS A 50 -39.25 28.56 -43.27
CA HIS A 50 -40.01 29.63 -43.92
C HIS A 50 -40.89 30.38 -42.91
N PHE A 51 -41.58 29.67 -42.03
CA PHE A 51 -42.39 30.25 -40.96
C PHE A 51 -41.55 31.17 -40.04
N ILE A 52 -40.42 30.68 -39.52
CA ILE A 52 -39.52 31.48 -38.67
C ILE A 52 -39.00 32.70 -39.40
N ARG A 53 -38.49 32.52 -40.64
CA ARG A 53 -37.96 33.63 -41.44
C ARG A 53 -39.04 34.69 -41.69
N ARG A 54 -40.27 34.29 -41.94
CA ARG A 54 -41.39 35.21 -42.14
C ARG A 54 -41.72 36.01 -40.88
N LEU A 55 -41.73 35.36 -39.72
CA LEU A 55 -41.91 36.05 -38.44
C LEU A 55 -40.80 37.07 -38.19
N ILE A 56 -39.53 36.72 -38.41
CA ILE A 56 -38.39 37.63 -38.23
C ILE A 56 -38.51 38.84 -39.17
N VAL A 57 -38.81 38.62 -40.45
CA VAL A 57 -38.95 39.72 -41.43
C VAL A 57 -40.12 40.65 -41.09
N GLN A 58 -41.30 40.10 -40.72
CA GLN A 58 -42.48 40.89 -40.38
C GLN A 58 -42.31 41.70 -39.09
N THR A 59 -41.44 41.23 -38.18
CA THR A 59 -41.16 41.88 -36.91
C THR A 59 -39.86 42.68 -36.91
N ASN A 60 -39.13 42.72 -38.03
CA ASN A 60 -37.85 43.41 -38.13
C ASN A 60 -37.97 44.92 -37.83
N SER A 61 -39.10 45.55 -38.16
CA SER A 61 -39.41 46.95 -37.79
C SER A 61 -39.58 47.17 -36.27
N ARG A 62 -39.87 46.12 -35.49
CA ARG A 62 -39.89 46.12 -34.02
C ARG A 62 -38.51 45.91 -33.39
N ILE A 63 -37.47 45.71 -34.20
CA ILE A 63 -36.07 45.62 -33.80
C ILE A 63 -35.35 46.86 -34.41
N PRO A 64 -35.71 48.10 -34.03
CA PRO A 64 -35.15 49.30 -34.68
C PRO A 64 -33.67 49.38 -34.37
N THR A 65 -32.80 49.83 -35.28
CA THR A 65 -31.38 50.08 -34.99
C THR A 65 -31.16 51.30 -34.09
N ASN A 66 -32.06 52.29 -34.14
CA ASN A 66 -32.06 53.51 -33.32
C ASN A 66 -33.38 53.65 -32.57
N GLY A 67 -33.33 53.98 -31.27
CA GLY A 67 -34.43 53.97 -30.30
C GLY A 67 -35.62 54.92 -30.54
N ALA A 68 -36.25 54.86 -31.71
CA ALA A 68 -37.53 55.49 -31.96
C ALA A 68 -38.67 54.52 -31.56
N ASN A 69 -39.55 55.00 -30.67
CA ASN A 69 -40.82 54.33 -30.35
C ASN A 69 -41.72 54.37 -31.59
N ALA A 70 -41.65 53.36 -32.44
CA ALA A 70 -42.63 53.20 -33.51
C ALA A 70 -43.99 52.82 -32.90
N SER A 71 -45.03 53.59 -33.18
CA SER A 71 -46.41 53.17 -32.94
C SER A 71 -46.70 51.96 -33.83
N PHE A 72 -46.95 50.80 -33.24
CA PHE A 72 -47.06 49.56 -34.00
C PHE A 72 -48.52 49.14 -34.18
N ASP A 73 -48.85 48.65 -35.37
CA ASP A 73 -50.14 48.00 -35.64
C ASP A 73 -50.35 46.77 -34.76
N ALA A 74 -51.61 46.54 -34.36
CA ALA A 74 -52.03 45.43 -33.50
C ALA A 74 -51.65 44.05 -34.08
N SER A 75 -51.73 43.89 -35.41
CA SER A 75 -51.34 42.66 -36.12
C SER A 75 -49.84 42.36 -35.97
N THR A 76 -49.00 43.39 -36.01
CA THR A 76 -47.54 43.26 -35.81
C THR A 76 -47.22 42.93 -34.35
N ALA A 77 -48.05 43.41 -33.40
CA ALA A 77 -47.93 43.06 -31.98
C ALA A 77 -48.16 41.56 -31.73
N LEU A 78 -49.23 41.02 -32.31
CA LEU A 78 -49.57 39.61 -32.23
C LEU A 78 -48.53 38.73 -32.92
N THR A 79 -48.04 39.16 -34.08
CA THR A 79 -46.96 38.46 -34.80
C THR A 79 -45.66 38.45 -33.97
N PHE A 80 -45.34 39.55 -33.27
CA PHE A 80 -44.21 39.60 -32.34
C PHE A 80 -44.43 38.73 -31.11
N ARG A 81 -45.65 38.68 -30.55
CA ARG A 81 -46.00 37.75 -29.45
C ARG A 81 -45.79 36.29 -29.88
N LEU A 82 -46.20 35.93 -31.09
CA LEU A 82 -46.00 34.62 -31.67
C LEU A 82 -44.51 34.30 -31.88
N LEU A 83 -43.73 35.27 -32.39
CA LEU A 83 -42.27 35.14 -32.49
C LEU A 83 -41.66 34.85 -31.12
N VAL A 84 -41.97 35.65 -30.09
CA VAL A 84 -41.42 35.46 -28.74
C VAL A 84 -41.71 34.06 -28.22
N GLN A 85 -42.97 33.60 -28.32
CA GLN A 85 -43.35 32.25 -27.87
C GLN A 85 -42.62 31.15 -28.65
N GLU A 86 -42.40 31.32 -29.96
CA GLU A 86 -41.72 30.32 -30.77
C GLU A 86 -40.22 30.31 -30.51
N ILE A 87 -39.56 31.47 -30.42
CA ILE A 87 -38.13 31.55 -30.11
C ILE A 87 -37.85 31.02 -28.69
N GLN A 88 -38.69 31.34 -27.70
CA GLN A 88 -38.58 30.75 -26.36
C GLN A 88 -38.73 29.22 -26.40
N ARG A 89 -39.62 28.68 -27.25
CA ARG A 89 -39.75 27.22 -27.44
C ARG A 89 -38.48 26.61 -28.02
N LEU A 90 -37.92 27.22 -29.06
CA LEU A 90 -36.67 26.76 -29.69
C LEU A 90 -35.47 26.86 -28.74
N ALA A 91 -35.45 27.88 -27.89
CA ALA A 91 -34.40 28.13 -26.91
C ALA A 91 -34.44 27.20 -25.68
N ARG A 92 -35.53 26.45 -25.51
CA ARG A 92 -35.69 25.48 -24.40
C ARG A 92 -35.17 24.08 -24.73
N ASP A 93 -34.93 23.79 -26.00
CA ASP A 93 -34.48 22.48 -26.45
C ASP A 93 -33.26 22.62 -27.38
N PRO A 94 -32.08 22.12 -26.97
CA PRO A 94 -30.87 22.12 -27.79
C PRO A 94 -31.00 21.52 -29.20
N PHE A 95 -31.94 20.59 -29.43
CA PHE A 95 -32.22 20.06 -30.77
C PHE A 95 -33.08 21.01 -31.61
N LEU A 96 -34.02 21.71 -30.98
CA LEU A 96 -34.86 22.69 -31.69
C LEU A 96 -34.08 23.97 -31.99
N ALA A 97 -33.10 24.33 -31.18
CA ALA A 97 -32.20 25.45 -31.40
C ALA A 97 -31.47 25.41 -32.75
N ASP A 98 -31.25 24.21 -33.33
CA ASP A 98 -30.69 24.05 -34.67
C ASP A 98 -31.60 24.68 -35.76
N ARG A 99 -32.93 24.65 -35.55
CA ARG A 99 -33.90 25.25 -36.48
C ARG A 99 -33.83 26.78 -36.46
N PHE A 100 -33.54 27.38 -35.30
CA PHE A 100 -33.31 28.82 -35.20
C PHE A 100 -32.04 29.22 -35.96
N ARG A 101 -30.92 28.52 -35.71
CA ARG A 101 -29.66 28.72 -36.45
C ARG A 101 -29.91 28.66 -37.95
N ASP A 102 -30.49 27.56 -38.45
CA ASP A 102 -30.71 27.37 -39.90
C ASP A 102 -31.70 28.40 -40.48
N GLY A 103 -32.61 28.91 -39.65
CA GLY A 103 -33.54 29.97 -39.99
C GLY A 103 -32.83 31.29 -40.26
N VAL A 104 -31.89 31.67 -39.38
CA VAL A 104 -31.15 32.93 -39.44
C VAL A 104 -29.97 32.86 -40.41
N ASP A 105 -29.14 31.83 -40.33
CA ASP A 105 -27.91 31.69 -41.11
C ASP A 105 -28.19 31.62 -42.62
N LYS A 106 -29.15 30.78 -43.02
CA LYS A 106 -29.58 30.58 -44.40
C LYS A 106 -30.74 31.51 -44.82
N GLY A 107 -31.03 32.55 -44.04
CA GLY A 107 -32.06 33.55 -44.37
C GLY A 107 -31.60 34.49 -45.49
N GLU A 108 -32.52 34.84 -46.39
CA GLU A 108 -32.29 35.76 -47.51
C GLU A 108 -32.99 37.11 -47.27
N GLY A 109 -32.34 38.21 -47.68
CA GLY A 109 -32.85 39.58 -47.53
C GLY A 109 -32.10 40.41 -46.47
N ASP A 110 -32.35 41.72 -46.44
CA ASP A 110 -31.61 42.68 -45.61
C ASP A 110 -31.69 42.37 -44.11
N ALA A 111 -32.82 41.81 -43.65
CA ALA A 111 -33.03 41.41 -42.26
C ALA A 111 -32.03 40.33 -41.77
N PHE A 112 -31.49 39.50 -42.66
CA PHE A 112 -30.58 38.39 -42.32
C PHE A 112 -29.12 38.65 -42.70
N ARG A 113 -28.86 39.66 -43.56
CA ARG A 113 -27.49 40.01 -43.97
C ARG A 113 -26.71 40.65 -42.83
N ASN A 114 -27.35 41.55 -42.08
CA ASN A 114 -26.78 42.26 -40.94
C ASN A 114 -27.55 41.92 -39.64
N PHE A 115 -27.78 40.63 -39.40
CA PHE A 115 -28.57 40.18 -38.26
C PHE A 115 -27.81 40.44 -36.94
N ASP A 116 -28.41 41.23 -36.05
CA ASP A 116 -27.89 41.54 -34.71
C ASP A 116 -28.52 40.58 -33.69
N LEU A 117 -27.79 39.50 -33.37
CA LEU A 117 -28.22 38.45 -32.48
C LEU A 117 -28.40 38.95 -31.04
N THR A 118 -27.44 39.74 -30.53
CA THR A 118 -27.46 40.24 -29.15
C THR A 118 -28.71 41.09 -28.91
N ARG A 119 -28.98 42.03 -29.82
CA ARG A 119 -30.18 42.85 -29.73
C ARG A 119 -31.46 42.03 -29.89
N PHE A 120 -31.45 41.04 -30.78
CA PHE A 120 -32.61 40.18 -31.00
C PHE A 120 -32.99 39.43 -29.72
N VAL A 121 -32.03 38.77 -29.06
CA VAL A 121 -32.31 37.99 -27.84
C VAL A 121 -32.76 38.85 -26.65
N ASP A 122 -32.25 40.09 -26.55
CA ASP A 122 -32.68 41.06 -25.55
C ASP A 122 -34.15 41.48 -25.76
N ARG A 123 -34.55 41.70 -27.02
CA ARG A 123 -35.91 42.13 -27.36
C ARG A 123 -36.93 41.00 -27.22
N VAL A 124 -36.52 39.77 -27.51
CA VAL A 124 -37.35 38.58 -27.27
C VAL A 124 -37.51 38.31 -25.76
N GLY A 125 -36.58 38.78 -24.94
CA GLY A 125 -36.62 38.59 -23.48
C GLY A 125 -36.27 37.18 -23.06
N LEU A 126 -35.28 36.56 -23.72
CA LEU A 126 -34.79 35.23 -23.37
C LEU A 126 -34.04 35.24 -22.04
N ARG A 127 -34.21 34.18 -21.24
CA ARG A 127 -33.44 33.97 -20.01
C ARG A 127 -31.98 33.58 -20.34
N PRO A 128 -31.01 33.76 -19.41
CA PRO A 128 -29.60 33.42 -19.66
C PRO A 128 -29.38 31.99 -20.21
N LEU A 129 -30.06 30.98 -19.66
CA LEU A 129 -29.95 29.60 -20.16
C LEU A 129 -30.56 29.41 -21.57
N GLU A 130 -31.68 30.09 -21.86
CA GLU A 130 -32.31 30.07 -23.19
C GLU A 130 -31.38 30.72 -24.23
N ARG A 131 -30.71 31.83 -23.86
CA ARG A 131 -29.70 32.50 -24.69
C ARG A 131 -28.51 31.58 -24.96
N LEU A 132 -28.00 30.91 -23.92
CA LEU A 132 -26.88 29.96 -24.04
C LEU A 132 -27.22 28.81 -25.00
N ILE A 133 -28.41 28.20 -24.87
CA ILE A 133 -28.83 27.08 -25.73
C ILE A 133 -28.89 27.51 -27.20
N LEU A 134 -29.51 28.66 -27.51
CA LEU A 134 -29.54 29.18 -28.89
C LEU A 134 -28.15 29.52 -29.42
N ALA A 135 -27.33 30.19 -28.62
CA ALA A 135 -25.98 30.57 -29.05
C ALA A 135 -25.11 29.33 -29.29
N SER A 136 -25.23 28.30 -28.45
CA SER A 136 -24.47 27.05 -28.61
C SER A 136 -24.76 26.35 -29.94
N SER A 137 -26.00 26.37 -30.43
CA SER A 137 -26.34 25.72 -31.70
C SER A 137 -25.72 26.44 -32.91
N ILE A 138 -25.60 27.77 -32.84
CA ILE A 138 -24.96 28.61 -33.85
C ILE A 138 -23.46 28.33 -33.93
N VAL A 139 -22.79 28.24 -32.77
CA VAL A 139 -21.34 28.04 -32.69
C VAL A 139 -20.93 26.61 -33.06
N ALA A 140 -21.75 25.61 -32.76
CA ALA A 140 -21.47 24.21 -33.07
C ALA A 140 -21.47 23.88 -34.58
N ALA A 141 -21.94 24.79 -35.44
CA ALA A 141 -22.04 24.60 -36.88
C ALA A 141 -21.25 25.68 -37.64
N GLN A 142 -20.90 25.40 -38.89
CA GLN A 142 -20.27 26.38 -39.78
C GLN A 142 -21.29 27.43 -40.23
N THR A 143 -21.42 28.50 -39.45
CA THR A 143 -22.28 29.66 -39.74
C THR A 143 -21.46 30.86 -40.22
N LYS A 144 -22.13 31.91 -40.71
CA LYS A 144 -21.47 33.19 -41.07
C LYS A 144 -20.58 33.69 -39.92
N LYS A 145 -19.35 34.12 -40.23
CA LYS A 145 -18.35 34.54 -39.22
C LYS A 145 -18.86 35.59 -38.23
N GLU A 146 -19.61 36.59 -38.71
CA GLU A 146 -20.21 37.64 -37.87
C GLU A 146 -21.28 37.11 -36.92
N LEU A 147 -22.06 36.11 -37.35
CA LEU A 147 -23.09 35.48 -36.52
C LEU A 147 -22.45 34.58 -35.46
N ALA A 148 -21.42 33.82 -35.85
CA ALA A 148 -20.64 32.99 -34.95
C ALA A 148 -19.94 33.83 -33.87
N SER A 149 -19.32 34.95 -34.23
CA SER A 149 -18.64 35.84 -33.26
C SER A 149 -19.62 36.50 -32.29
N GLN A 150 -20.79 36.93 -32.75
CA GLN A 150 -21.86 37.42 -31.88
C GLN A 150 -22.35 36.33 -30.91
N ALA A 151 -22.49 35.08 -31.38
CA ALA A 151 -22.90 33.97 -30.53
C ALA A 151 -21.85 33.61 -29.47
N VAL A 152 -20.55 33.61 -29.82
CA VAL A 152 -19.45 33.41 -28.84
C VAL A 152 -19.47 34.50 -27.77
N ASN A 153 -19.59 35.77 -28.16
CA ASN A 153 -19.68 36.89 -27.21
C ASN A 153 -20.89 36.76 -26.27
N LEU A 154 -22.03 36.30 -26.81
CA LEU A 154 -23.24 36.05 -26.03
C LEU A 154 -23.05 34.90 -25.03
N ILE A 155 -22.37 33.82 -25.42
CA ILE A 155 -22.02 32.71 -24.52
C ILE A 155 -21.16 33.23 -23.37
N HIS A 156 -20.07 33.96 -23.64
CA HIS A 156 -19.20 34.48 -22.59
C HIS A 156 -19.92 35.45 -21.63
N ALA A 157 -20.81 36.30 -22.15
CA ALA A 157 -21.55 37.26 -21.32
C ALA A 157 -22.55 36.60 -20.38
N ASP A 158 -23.24 35.54 -20.83
CA ASP A 158 -24.33 34.91 -20.10
C ASP A 158 -23.96 33.56 -19.43
N PHE A 159 -22.73 33.05 -19.61
CA PHE A 159 -22.33 31.72 -19.14
C PHE A 159 -22.57 31.49 -17.65
N GLU A 160 -22.07 32.37 -16.77
CA GLU A 160 -22.22 32.23 -15.31
C GLU A 160 -23.69 32.18 -14.87
N ASN A 161 -24.51 33.09 -15.39
CA ASN A 161 -25.94 33.15 -15.08
C ASN A 161 -26.70 31.95 -15.63
N ALA A 162 -26.33 31.48 -16.83
CA ALA A 162 -26.89 30.28 -17.44
C ALA A 162 -26.48 29.00 -16.69
N PHE A 163 -25.23 28.95 -16.22
CA PHE A 163 -24.65 27.85 -15.47
C PHE A 163 -25.34 27.67 -14.12
N ILE A 164 -25.57 28.75 -13.38
CA ILE A 164 -26.38 28.74 -12.16
C ILE A 164 -27.79 28.18 -12.45
N GLY A 165 -28.40 28.63 -13.55
CA GLY A 165 -29.71 28.16 -13.99
C GLY A 165 -29.76 26.67 -14.33
N LEU A 166 -28.70 26.13 -14.93
CA LEU A 166 -28.58 24.71 -15.28
C LEU A 166 -28.48 23.82 -14.03
N VAL A 167 -27.79 24.29 -12.99
CA VAL A 167 -27.50 23.53 -11.76
C VAL A 167 -28.64 23.64 -10.73
N GLN A 168 -29.21 24.83 -10.53
CA GLN A 168 -30.06 25.10 -9.36
C GLN A 168 -31.59 24.98 -9.60
N HIS A 169 -32.07 25.09 -10.84
CA HIS A 169 -33.52 25.22 -11.08
C HIS A 169 -34.20 23.92 -11.57
N PRO A 170 -35.21 23.39 -10.85
CA PRO A 170 -36.00 22.23 -11.29
C PRO A 170 -37.02 22.54 -12.40
N SER A 171 -37.27 23.82 -12.72
CA SER A 171 -38.25 24.23 -13.73
C SER A 171 -37.74 24.15 -15.18
N PHE A 172 -36.46 23.85 -15.36
CA PHE A 172 -35.78 23.76 -16.65
C PHE A 172 -34.95 22.47 -16.69
N ASP A 173 -35.64 21.33 -16.59
CA ASP A 173 -34.99 20.03 -16.50
C ASP A 173 -34.76 19.47 -17.91
N LEU A 174 -33.54 19.64 -18.42
CA LEU A 174 -33.12 19.06 -19.68
C LEU A 174 -32.99 17.54 -19.52
N SER A 175 -33.52 16.79 -20.47
CA SER A 175 -33.28 15.35 -20.58
C SER A 175 -31.80 15.06 -20.87
N LEU A 176 -31.34 13.85 -20.56
CA LEU A 176 -29.95 13.45 -20.78
C LEU A 176 -29.49 13.66 -22.24
N ASN A 177 -30.37 13.39 -23.22
CA ASN A 177 -30.07 13.62 -24.64
C ASN A 177 -29.91 15.10 -24.98
N GLN A 178 -30.71 15.96 -24.36
CA GLN A 178 -30.62 17.42 -24.54
C GLN A 178 -29.34 17.97 -23.92
N VAL A 179 -28.98 17.51 -22.72
CA VAL A 179 -27.70 17.84 -22.08
C VAL A 179 -26.52 17.37 -22.93
N ALA A 180 -26.57 16.13 -23.45
CA ALA A 180 -25.54 15.61 -24.33
C ALA A 180 -25.35 16.50 -25.57
N LYS A 181 -26.46 16.93 -26.21
CA LYS A 181 -26.43 17.85 -27.35
C LYS A 181 -25.86 19.22 -26.98
N LEU A 182 -26.25 19.78 -25.83
CA LEU A 182 -25.72 21.05 -25.34
C LEU A 182 -24.21 20.96 -25.04
N MET A 183 -23.76 19.91 -24.36
CA MET A 183 -22.34 19.67 -24.10
C MET A 183 -21.57 19.48 -25.42
N THR A 184 -22.11 18.71 -26.36
CA THR A 184 -21.52 18.54 -27.70
C THR A 184 -21.30 19.90 -28.36
N ASN A 185 -22.28 20.80 -28.27
CA ASN A 185 -22.20 22.12 -28.89
C ASN A 185 -21.17 23.03 -28.20
N LEU A 186 -21.18 23.09 -26.87
CA LEU A 186 -20.34 24.01 -26.08
C LEU A 186 -18.88 23.55 -25.96
N LEU A 187 -18.67 22.24 -25.97
CA LEU A 187 -17.35 21.63 -25.88
C LEU A 187 -16.73 21.37 -27.28
N CYS A 188 -17.37 21.86 -28.34
CA CYS A 188 -16.86 21.77 -29.70
C CYS A 188 -15.78 22.83 -29.95
N ASP A 189 -14.72 22.45 -30.68
CA ASP A 189 -13.61 23.34 -31.06
C ASP A 189 -13.77 23.89 -32.49
N VAL A 190 -15.02 24.03 -32.98
CA VAL A 190 -15.34 24.46 -34.37
C VAL A 190 -15.32 25.99 -34.55
N ALA A 191 -15.18 26.77 -33.48
CA ALA A 191 -15.25 28.23 -33.57
C ALA A 191 -14.03 28.82 -34.31
N PRO A 192 -14.22 29.93 -35.05
CA PRO A 192 -13.20 30.47 -35.95
C PRO A 192 -11.95 31.01 -35.23
N ASP A 193 -12.08 31.41 -33.96
CA ASP A 193 -11.03 32.10 -33.19
C ASP A 193 -10.52 31.26 -31.99
N GLY A 194 -10.88 29.97 -31.90
CA GLY A 194 -10.45 29.04 -30.84
C GLY A 194 -11.58 28.41 -30.02
N PRO A 195 -11.26 27.76 -28.89
CA PRO A 195 -12.26 27.10 -28.04
C PRO A 195 -13.26 28.10 -27.45
N VAL A 196 -14.56 27.78 -27.51
CA VAL A 196 -15.66 28.65 -27.03
C VAL A 196 -15.63 28.84 -25.52
N LEU A 197 -15.33 27.78 -24.79
CA LEU A 197 -15.22 27.80 -23.33
C LEU A 197 -13.75 27.66 -22.93
N ASP A 198 -13.35 28.42 -21.92
CA ASP A 198 -12.03 28.31 -21.31
C ASP A 198 -11.87 27.01 -20.49
N CYS A 199 -10.66 26.78 -19.98
CA CYS A 199 -10.35 25.58 -19.19
C CYS A 199 -11.25 25.40 -17.96
N SER A 200 -11.42 26.47 -17.17
CA SER A 200 -12.22 26.45 -15.95
C SER A 200 -13.71 26.24 -16.24
N GLN A 201 -14.23 26.86 -17.29
CA GLN A 201 -15.62 26.74 -17.71
C GLN A 201 -15.93 25.34 -18.23
N ARG A 202 -15.01 24.71 -18.97
CA ARG A 202 -15.15 23.31 -19.41
C ARG A 202 -15.19 22.36 -18.21
N GLN A 203 -14.24 22.51 -17.28
CA GLN A 203 -14.19 21.70 -16.07
C GLN A 203 -15.45 21.88 -15.22
N GLY A 204 -15.87 23.13 -14.99
CA GLY A 204 -17.09 23.46 -14.26
C GLY A 204 -18.34 22.88 -14.89
N LEU A 205 -18.47 22.96 -16.23
CA LEU A 205 -19.60 22.35 -16.97
C LEU A 205 -19.66 20.83 -16.79
N ILE A 206 -18.53 20.14 -16.89
CA ILE A 206 -18.48 18.68 -16.75
C ILE A 206 -18.76 18.28 -15.30
N ALA A 207 -18.10 18.91 -14.33
CA ALA A 207 -18.31 18.61 -12.91
C ALA A 207 -19.76 18.86 -12.47
N ALA A 208 -20.36 19.98 -12.89
CA ALA A 208 -21.75 20.29 -12.57
C ALA A 208 -22.75 19.33 -13.22
N THR A 209 -22.52 18.92 -14.46
CA THR A 209 -23.40 17.94 -15.13
C THR A 209 -23.27 16.56 -14.49
N GLN A 210 -22.07 16.13 -14.12
CA GLN A 210 -21.85 14.90 -13.35
C GLN A 210 -22.52 14.97 -11.97
N ALA A 211 -22.44 16.10 -11.27
CA ALA A 211 -23.08 16.28 -9.96
C ALA A 211 -24.63 16.25 -10.04
N LYS A 212 -25.22 16.80 -11.11
CA LYS A 212 -26.68 16.86 -11.28
C LYS A 212 -27.27 15.56 -11.81
N TYR A 213 -26.67 14.93 -12.82
CA TYR A 213 -27.23 13.76 -13.52
C TYR A 213 -26.56 12.43 -13.14
N GLY A 214 -25.47 12.46 -12.37
CA GLY A 214 -24.66 11.30 -12.02
C GLY A 214 -23.52 11.06 -13.01
N ALA A 215 -22.33 10.75 -12.49
CA ALA A 215 -21.14 10.49 -13.30
C ALA A 215 -21.33 9.32 -14.28
N GLU A 216 -22.03 8.26 -13.88
CA GLU A 216 -22.27 7.07 -14.71
C GLU A 216 -23.10 7.38 -15.97
N MET A 217 -24.01 8.35 -15.90
CA MET A 217 -24.86 8.72 -17.05
C MET A 217 -24.13 9.68 -18.01
N ILE A 218 -23.21 10.49 -17.49
CA ILE A 218 -22.44 11.48 -18.26
C ILE A 218 -21.19 10.86 -18.90
N SER A 219 -20.58 9.84 -18.28
CA SER A 219 -19.37 9.19 -18.79
C SER A 219 -19.47 8.71 -20.25
N PRO A 220 -20.54 8.02 -20.70
CA PRO A 220 -20.68 7.60 -22.09
C PRO A 220 -20.78 8.76 -23.08
N ILE A 221 -21.29 9.92 -22.63
CA ILE A 221 -21.34 11.14 -23.44
C ILE A 221 -19.92 11.66 -23.61
N LEU A 222 -19.15 11.79 -22.51
CA LEU A 222 -17.76 12.24 -22.56
C LEU A 222 -16.85 11.33 -23.39
N GLN A 223 -17.02 10.01 -23.27
CA GLN A 223 -16.29 9.02 -24.08
C GLN A 223 -16.43 9.25 -25.58
N ARG A 224 -17.62 9.69 -26.01
CA ARG A 224 -17.90 10.00 -27.42
C ARG A 224 -17.38 11.37 -27.83
N LEU A 225 -17.39 12.36 -26.92
CA LEU A 225 -17.08 13.75 -27.23
C LEU A 225 -15.58 14.05 -27.18
N LEU A 226 -14.88 13.62 -26.13
CA LEU A 226 -13.49 13.97 -25.88
C LEU A 226 -12.53 13.58 -27.02
N PRO A 227 -12.64 12.40 -27.66
CA PRO A 227 -11.77 12.05 -28.79
C PRO A 227 -12.03 12.92 -30.02
N THR A 228 -13.24 13.46 -30.15
CA THR A 228 -13.65 14.30 -31.30
C THR A 228 -13.34 15.78 -31.10
N MET A 229 -12.93 16.21 -29.91
CA MET A 229 -12.42 17.55 -29.66
C MET A 229 -11.15 17.77 -30.47
N ARG A 230 -11.27 18.37 -31.64
CA ARG A 230 -10.10 18.73 -32.45
C ARG A 230 -9.36 19.88 -31.78
N SER A 231 -8.04 19.76 -31.62
CA SER A 231 -7.21 20.96 -31.64
C SER A 231 -7.38 21.58 -33.04
N VAL A 232 -8.01 22.75 -33.13
CA VAL A 232 -8.12 23.51 -34.39
C VAL A 232 -7.32 24.79 -34.22
N VAL A 233 -6.25 24.95 -35.00
CA VAL A 233 -5.92 26.26 -35.57
C VAL A 233 -5.72 26.10 -37.07
N LEU A 234 -6.37 27.01 -37.79
CA LEU A 234 -6.42 27.13 -39.24
C LEU A 234 -5.04 27.41 -39.83
N LEU A 235 -4.74 26.72 -40.92
CA LEU A 235 -3.82 27.20 -41.94
C LEU A 235 -4.34 28.55 -42.44
N LEU A 236 -3.62 29.63 -42.17
CA LEU A 236 -3.62 30.80 -43.03
C LEU A 236 -2.18 30.99 -43.52
N HIS A 237 -2.02 30.86 -44.84
CA HIS A 237 -0.81 31.23 -45.55
C HIS A 237 -0.53 32.71 -45.29
N ASP A 238 0.69 33.02 -44.87
CA ASP A 238 1.36 34.22 -45.35
C ASP A 238 2.26 33.75 -46.51
N ASP A 239 1.78 33.99 -47.73
CA ASP A 239 2.62 34.08 -48.91
C ASP A 239 3.54 35.30 -48.71
N ASP A 240 4.75 35.10 -48.17
CA ASP A 240 5.94 35.94 -48.40
C ASP A 240 7.10 35.49 -47.47
N ALA A 241 8.03 34.68 -47.99
CA ALA A 241 9.49 34.83 -47.84
C ALA A 241 10.24 33.54 -48.20
N ASP A 242 11.18 33.69 -49.13
CA ASP A 242 12.15 32.71 -49.60
C ASP A 242 13.03 32.07 -48.50
N THR A 243 13.53 30.87 -48.83
CA THR A 243 14.76 30.18 -48.38
C THR A 243 14.80 29.40 -47.06
N ASP A 244 14.81 28.07 -47.22
CA ASP A 244 15.66 27.07 -46.56
C ASP A 244 15.87 27.16 -45.02
N SER A 245 14.85 26.78 -44.24
CA SER A 245 15.08 26.16 -42.93
C SER A 245 13.91 25.28 -42.48
N ALA A 246 14.18 23.99 -42.33
CA ALA A 246 13.50 22.95 -41.54
C ALA A 246 11.95 22.81 -41.65
N PRO A 247 11.43 21.61 -41.98
CA PRO A 247 10.00 21.39 -41.99
C PRO A 247 9.45 21.21 -40.56
N TYR A 248 8.44 22.02 -40.22
CA TYR A 248 7.51 21.87 -39.10
C TYR A 248 8.03 22.12 -37.67
N SER A 249 8.14 23.40 -37.29
CA SER A 249 7.92 23.79 -35.88
C SER A 249 6.43 24.09 -35.67
N PHE A 250 5.73 23.16 -35.00
CA PHE A 250 4.37 23.34 -34.51
C PHE A 250 4.33 24.45 -33.42
N PRO A 251 3.43 25.46 -33.49
CA PRO A 251 3.07 26.28 -32.31
C PRO A 251 2.38 25.40 -31.26
N PRO A 252 2.27 25.80 -29.96
CA PRO A 252 2.10 24.85 -28.87
C PRO A 252 0.74 24.16 -28.93
N ASP A 253 0.72 22.96 -29.49
CA ASP A 253 -0.35 22.00 -29.30
C ASP A 253 -0.58 21.81 -27.80
N VAL A 254 -1.85 21.73 -27.38
CA VAL A 254 -2.18 21.32 -26.01
C VAL A 254 -1.62 19.91 -25.82
N SER A 255 -0.53 19.77 -25.07
CA SER A 255 0.09 18.48 -24.81
C SER A 255 -0.88 17.55 -24.07
N LEU A 256 -0.67 16.23 -24.16
CA LEU A 256 -1.45 15.24 -23.41
C LEU A 256 -1.46 15.56 -21.91
N LEU A 257 -0.32 15.98 -21.35
CA LEU A 257 -0.22 16.41 -19.96
C LEU A 257 -1.13 17.61 -19.67
N GLN A 258 -1.12 18.62 -20.52
CA GLN A 258 -1.94 19.81 -20.34
C GLN A 258 -3.44 19.48 -20.43
N ALA A 259 -3.83 18.57 -21.33
CA ALA A 259 -5.21 18.08 -21.42
C ALA A 259 -5.62 17.34 -20.13
N LEU A 260 -4.78 16.43 -19.61
CA LEU A 260 -5.05 15.73 -18.35
C LEU A 260 -5.20 16.70 -17.16
N VAL A 261 -4.31 17.69 -17.06
CA VAL A 261 -4.33 18.71 -16.00
C VAL A 261 -5.54 19.63 -16.12
N GLN A 262 -5.93 20.01 -17.34
CA GLN A 262 -7.06 20.91 -17.60
C GLN A 262 -8.39 20.38 -17.05
N PHE A 263 -8.61 19.07 -17.10
CA PHE A 263 -9.84 18.47 -16.55
C PHE A 263 -9.80 18.28 -15.03
N GLY A 264 -8.61 18.29 -14.43
CA GLY A 264 -8.42 18.17 -12.98
C GLY A 264 -8.84 16.81 -12.41
N GLN A 265 -8.65 16.63 -11.10
CA GLN A 265 -8.83 15.33 -10.44
C GLN A 265 -10.30 14.85 -10.40
N GLU A 266 -11.26 15.75 -10.20
CA GLU A 266 -12.68 15.37 -10.08
C GLU A 266 -13.22 14.70 -11.36
N VAL A 267 -12.89 15.27 -12.53
CA VAL A 267 -13.35 14.77 -13.82
C VAL A 267 -12.54 13.54 -14.26
N THR A 268 -11.23 13.52 -13.97
CA THR A 268 -10.33 12.42 -14.35
C THR A 268 -10.37 11.23 -13.39
N GLY A 269 -11.17 11.27 -12.33
CA GLY A 269 -11.40 10.10 -11.47
C GLY A 269 -12.05 8.92 -12.19
N ASP A 270 -12.76 9.17 -13.30
CA ASP A 270 -13.32 8.14 -14.17
C ASP A 270 -12.28 7.62 -15.19
N VAL A 271 -12.02 6.32 -15.13
CA VAL A 271 -11.07 5.59 -15.99
C VAL A 271 -11.45 5.74 -17.47
N GLU A 272 -12.74 5.76 -17.80
CA GLU A 272 -13.18 5.87 -19.19
C GLU A 272 -13.00 7.29 -19.75
N VAL A 273 -13.08 8.31 -18.89
CA VAL A 273 -12.77 9.69 -19.27
C VAL A 273 -11.29 9.83 -19.59
N ILE A 274 -10.39 9.27 -18.76
CA ILE A 274 -8.96 9.26 -19.05
C ILE A 274 -8.68 8.51 -20.35
N ARG A 275 -9.29 7.34 -20.57
CA ARG A 275 -9.15 6.58 -21.82
C ARG A 275 -9.56 7.42 -23.04
N ALA A 276 -10.65 8.16 -22.94
CA ALA A 276 -11.12 9.05 -24.00
C ALA A 276 -10.17 10.24 -24.26
N ILE A 277 -9.55 10.80 -23.20
CA ILE A 277 -8.51 11.82 -23.33
C ILE A 277 -7.27 11.24 -24.02
N LEU A 278 -6.81 10.04 -23.63
CA LEU A 278 -5.66 9.37 -24.23
C LEU A 278 -5.88 9.05 -25.72
N ALA A 279 -7.09 8.59 -26.08
CA ALA A 279 -7.46 8.32 -27.46
C ALA A 279 -7.36 9.57 -28.36
N ARG A 280 -7.61 10.77 -27.82
CA ARG A 280 -7.43 12.04 -28.53
C ARG A 280 -5.98 12.24 -29.02
N PHE A 281 -5.01 11.69 -28.29
CA PHE A 281 -3.58 11.79 -28.59
C PHE A 281 -3.01 10.50 -29.20
N SER A 282 -3.87 9.63 -29.74
CA SER A 282 -3.49 8.34 -30.32
C SER A 282 -2.76 7.40 -29.34
N VAL A 283 -3.13 7.46 -28.06
CA VAL A 283 -2.71 6.49 -27.05
C VAL A 283 -3.91 5.59 -26.74
N ASP A 284 -3.93 4.42 -27.36
CA ASP A 284 -5.03 3.45 -27.27
C ASP A 284 -4.49 2.01 -27.42
N GLU A 285 -5.36 1.03 -27.59
CA GLU A 285 -4.97 -0.38 -27.75
C GLU A 285 -4.17 -0.65 -29.03
N SER A 286 -4.32 0.18 -30.07
CA SER A 286 -3.57 0.06 -31.33
C SER A 286 -2.15 0.62 -31.22
N LYS A 287 -1.97 1.66 -30.40
CA LYS A 287 -0.68 2.27 -30.08
C LYS A 287 -0.55 2.41 -28.57
N PRO A 288 -0.18 1.32 -27.86
CA PRO A 288 -0.07 1.33 -26.41
C PRO A 288 1.00 2.31 -25.93
N PRO A 289 0.88 2.82 -24.69
CA PRO A 289 1.85 3.74 -24.11
C PRO A 289 3.22 3.07 -23.96
N THR A 290 4.28 3.85 -24.20
CA THR A 290 5.68 3.44 -23.99
C THR A 290 6.17 3.85 -22.60
N ASP A 291 7.21 3.17 -22.10
CA ASP A 291 7.82 3.49 -20.80
C ASP A 291 8.30 4.95 -20.70
N GLU A 292 8.89 5.48 -21.78
CA GLU A 292 9.40 6.84 -21.86
C GLU A 292 8.26 7.87 -21.72
N GLN A 293 7.16 7.68 -22.46
CA GLN A 293 5.99 8.55 -22.39
C GLN A 293 5.36 8.55 -20.99
N VAL A 294 5.20 7.37 -20.38
CA VAL A 294 4.64 7.24 -19.04
C VAL A 294 5.54 7.93 -18.01
N SER A 295 6.86 7.69 -18.07
CA SER A 295 7.83 8.31 -17.17
C SER A 295 7.87 9.83 -17.32
N GLU A 296 7.80 10.37 -18.54
CA GLU A 296 7.80 11.81 -18.81
C GLU A 296 6.54 12.51 -18.23
N ILE A 297 5.37 11.88 -18.40
CA ILE A 297 4.11 12.40 -17.86
C ILE A 297 4.16 12.42 -16.33
N PHE A 298 4.57 11.33 -15.68
CA PHE A 298 4.66 11.30 -14.22
C PHE A 298 5.76 12.22 -13.66
N THR A 299 6.87 12.38 -14.38
CA THR A 299 7.89 13.41 -14.04
C THR A 299 7.23 14.79 -14.04
N SER A 300 6.46 15.11 -15.05
CA SER A 300 5.84 16.43 -15.18
C SER A 300 4.71 16.63 -14.17
N LEU A 301 3.90 15.60 -13.88
CA LEU A 301 2.91 15.62 -12.79
C LEU A 301 3.56 15.81 -11.43
N ALA A 302 4.70 15.15 -11.16
CA ALA A 302 5.44 15.33 -9.93
C ALA A 302 6.03 16.74 -9.78
N ARG A 303 6.43 17.41 -10.88
CA ARG A 303 6.80 18.84 -10.86
C ARG A 303 5.59 19.70 -10.49
N LEU A 304 4.49 19.54 -11.21
CA LEU A 304 3.27 20.32 -11.01
C LEU A 304 2.70 20.17 -9.60
N ALA A 305 2.60 18.93 -9.09
CA ALA A 305 2.10 18.66 -7.75
C ALA A 305 2.95 19.35 -6.68
N ALA A 306 4.28 19.29 -6.83
CA ALA A 306 5.22 19.85 -5.87
C ALA A 306 5.29 21.40 -5.92
N ASP A 307 4.81 22.01 -7.01
CA ASP A 307 4.62 23.46 -7.15
C ASP A 307 3.20 23.91 -6.72
N GLY A 308 2.36 22.99 -6.25
CA GLY A 308 0.98 23.25 -5.84
C GLY A 308 -0.01 23.40 -7.00
N GLY A 309 0.39 23.00 -8.21
CA GLY A 309 -0.46 22.99 -9.39
C GLY A 309 -1.55 21.92 -9.33
N MET A 310 -2.63 22.15 -10.06
CA MET A 310 -3.68 21.14 -10.26
C MET A 310 -3.14 19.96 -11.07
N ILE A 311 -3.53 18.74 -10.71
CA ILE A 311 -3.15 17.51 -11.40
C ILE A 311 -4.39 16.67 -11.72
N CYS A 312 -4.24 15.72 -12.64
CA CYS A 312 -5.24 14.69 -12.88
C CYS A 312 -5.24 13.63 -11.75
N ASP A 313 -6.26 12.76 -11.75
CA ASP A 313 -6.29 11.60 -10.87
C ASP A 313 -5.24 10.57 -11.32
N ALA A 314 -4.12 10.55 -10.61
CA ALA A 314 -3.00 9.66 -10.91
C ALA A 314 -3.39 8.18 -10.78
N GLY A 315 -4.30 7.84 -9.86
CA GLY A 315 -4.72 6.45 -9.65
C GLY A 315 -5.49 5.90 -10.84
N ALA A 316 -6.48 6.67 -11.34
CA ALA A 316 -7.19 6.33 -12.56
C ALA A 316 -6.25 6.28 -13.78
N LEU A 317 -5.28 7.19 -13.87
CA LEU A 317 -4.28 7.20 -14.95
C LEU A 317 -3.43 5.92 -14.94
N VAL A 318 -2.92 5.50 -13.78
CA VAL A 318 -2.18 4.23 -13.63
C VAL A 318 -3.03 3.05 -14.10
N ARG A 319 -4.30 2.98 -13.68
CA ARG A 319 -5.22 1.91 -14.08
C ARG A 319 -5.48 1.86 -15.58
N VAL A 320 -5.58 3.02 -16.26
CA VAL A 320 -5.74 3.04 -17.72
C VAL A 320 -4.47 2.56 -18.42
N TYR A 321 -3.31 3.08 -18.03
CA TYR A 321 -2.04 2.67 -18.64
C TYR A 321 -1.73 1.20 -18.43
N SER A 322 -1.99 0.63 -17.25
CA SER A 322 -1.80 -0.80 -16.99
C SER A 322 -2.73 -1.69 -17.82
N ASN A 323 -3.95 -1.21 -18.09
CA ASN A 323 -4.90 -1.92 -18.97
C ASN A 323 -4.50 -1.85 -20.45
N LEU A 324 -3.86 -0.76 -20.89
CA LEU A 324 -3.39 -0.60 -22.27
C LEU A 324 -2.07 -1.35 -22.52
N ASN A 325 -1.19 -1.43 -21.53
CA ASN A 325 0.09 -2.12 -21.63
C ASN A 325 0.48 -2.76 -20.29
N GLN A 326 0.50 -4.10 -20.25
CA GLN A 326 0.85 -4.87 -19.05
C GLN A 326 2.36 -5.01 -18.83
N GLU A 327 3.18 -4.71 -19.85
CA GLU A 327 4.65 -4.85 -19.81
C GLU A 327 5.38 -3.59 -19.31
N LEU A 328 4.63 -2.55 -18.93
CA LEU A 328 5.20 -1.29 -18.45
C LEU A 328 6.09 -1.48 -17.22
N ASN A 329 7.26 -0.83 -17.26
CA ASN A 329 8.18 -0.74 -16.15
C ASN A 329 7.80 0.40 -15.21
N TRP A 330 6.92 0.10 -14.25
CA TRP A 330 6.45 1.07 -13.27
C TRP A 330 7.55 1.56 -12.32
N ALA A 331 8.68 0.85 -12.19
CA ALA A 331 9.83 1.32 -11.40
C ALA A 331 10.31 2.71 -11.89
N ASN A 332 10.28 2.95 -13.21
CA ASN A 332 10.70 4.21 -13.83
C ASN A 332 9.83 5.40 -13.39
N VAL A 333 8.57 5.15 -13.00
CA VAL A 333 7.65 6.18 -12.52
C VAL A 333 8.06 6.67 -11.13
N VAL A 334 8.54 5.78 -10.26
CA VAL A 334 9.05 6.17 -8.94
C VAL A 334 10.44 6.80 -9.06
N LEU A 335 11.29 6.32 -9.97
CA LEU A 335 12.58 6.94 -10.27
C LEU A 335 12.44 8.37 -10.82
N ALA A 336 11.31 8.72 -11.45
CA ALA A 336 11.04 10.08 -11.91
C ALA A 336 11.00 11.15 -10.78
N PHE A 337 10.89 10.70 -9.52
CA PHE A 337 10.98 11.56 -8.34
C PHE A 337 12.42 11.79 -7.88
N ASP A 338 13.39 11.03 -8.39
CA ASP A 338 14.81 11.23 -8.11
C ASP A 338 15.30 12.50 -8.81
N ARG A 339 15.40 13.59 -8.05
CA ARG A 339 15.85 14.88 -8.57
C ARG A 339 16.90 15.51 -7.66
N PRO A 340 17.95 16.11 -8.24
CA PRO A 340 19.04 16.68 -7.46
C PRO A 340 18.66 17.98 -6.72
N ASP A 341 17.62 18.68 -7.18
CA ASP A 341 17.15 19.97 -6.64
C ASP A 341 16.21 19.82 -5.43
N ARG A 342 15.60 18.65 -5.24
CA ARG A 342 14.61 18.41 -4.17
C ARG A 342 15.28 17.91 -2.89
N GLN A 343 14.92 18.55 -1.77
CA GLN A 343 15.43 18.15 -0.45
C GLN A 343 14.32 17.84 0.55
N SER A 344 13.19 18.55 0.50
CA SER A 344 12.05 18.35 1.41
C SER A 344 10.94 17.55 0.74
N VAL A 345 10.22 16.76 1.55
CA VAL A 345 9.04 16.03 1.12
C VAL A 345 7.80 16.83 1.47
N ASP A 346 6.97 17.15 0.47
CA ASP A 346 5.69 17.83 0.64
C ASP A 346 4.50 16.84 0.57
N THR A 347 3.36 17.27 1.10
CA THR A 347 2.15 16.44 1.15
C THR A 347 1.59 16.10 -0.23
N ALA A 348 1.74 16.97 -1.22
CA ALA A 348 1.20 16.74 -2.57
C ALA A 348 1.99 15.63 -3.27
N THR A 349 3.32 15.66 -3.17
CA THR A 349 4.23 14.61 -3.63
C THR A 349 3.91 13.26 -2.97
N LEU A 350 3.68 13.23 -1.65
CA LEU A 350 3.29 12.00 -0.94
C LEU A 350 1.95 11.45 -1.43
N LYS A 351 0.92 12.30 -1.58
CA LYS A 351 -0.38 11.88 -2.12
C LYS A 351 -0.26 11.30 -3.52
N LEU A 352 0.54 11.91 -4.37
CA LEU A 352 0.81 11.42 -5.73
C LEU A 352 1.50 10.05 -5.70
N LEU A 353 2.56 9.90 -4.89
CA LEU A 353 3.27 8.63 -4.73
C LEU A 353 2.36 7.51 -4.20
N VAL A 354 1.57 7.79 -3.16
CA VAL A 354 0.60 6.84 -2.61
C VAL A 354 -0.42 6.43 -3.68
N ALA A 355 -0.96 7.38 -4.44
CA ALA A 355 -1.89 7.09 -5.52
C ALA A 355 -1.26 6.17 -6.59
N ILE A 356 0.01 6.40 -6.94
CA ILE A 356 0.74 5.55 -7.90
C ILE A 356 0.94 4.14 -7.33
N LEU A 357 1.46 4.03 -6.10
CA LEU A 357 1.81 2.74 -5.49
C LEU A 357 0.59 1.84 -5.24
N VAL A 358 -0.53 2.42 -4.80
CA VAL A 358 -1.76 1.67 -4.48
C VAL A 358 -2.51 1.22 -5.73
N ASN A 359 -2.45 1.99 -6.81
CA ASN A 359 -3.15 1.67 -8.06
C ASN A 359 -2.30 0.89 -9.07
N CYS A 360 -1.00 0.76 -8.81
CA CYS A 360 -0.11 -0.08 -9.60
C CYS A 360 -0.57 -1.56 -9.47
N PRO A 361 -0.69 -2.30 -10.59
CA PRO A 361 -1.14 -3.68 -10.55
C PRO A 361 -0.17 -4.57 -9.77
N SER A 362 -0.65 -5.32 -8.78
CA SER A 362 0.18 -6.16 -7.89
C SER A 362 0.94 -7.28 -8.62
N ASN A 363 0.45 -7.69 -9.79
CA ASN A 363 1.06 -8.71 -10.64
C ASN A 363 2.06 -8.15 -11.67
N ALA A 364 2.33 -6.84 -11.68
CA ALA A 364 3.38 -6.29 -12.54
C ALA A 364 4.75 -6.85 -12.15
N GLU A 365 5.48 -7.39 -13.13
CA GLU A 365 6.84 -7.90 -12.93
C GLU A 365 7.77 -6.80 -12.37
N LYS A 366 7.62 -5.57 -12.86
CA LYS A 366 8.39 -4.40 -12.42
C LYS A 366 7.48 -3.39 -11.74
N HIS A 367 6.93 -3.77 -10.58
CA HIS A 367 6.04 -2.93 -9.79
C HIS A 367 6.66 -1.58 -9.42
N ALA A 368 5.84 -0.52 -9.28
CA ALA A 368 6.29 0.85 -8.95
C ALA A 368 7.22 0.91 -7.73
N VAL A 369 6.89 0.17 -6.67
CA VAL A 369 7.68 0.08 -5.43
C VAL A 369 9.15 -0.29 -5.68
N THR A 370 9.44 -1.06 -6.72
CA THR A 370 10.82 -1.48 -7.04
C THR A 370 11.73 -0.32 -7.42
N GLY A 371 11.16 0.81 -7.86
CA GLY A 371 11.92 2.05 -8.10
C GLY A 371 12.54 2.63 -6.82
N PHE A 372 11.95 2.39 -5.64
CA PHE A 372 12.58 2.77 -4.36
C PHE A 372 13.77 1.90 -4.00
N TRP A 373 13.88 0.69 -4.52
CA TRP A 373 14.94 -0.26 -4.15
C TRP A 373 16.20 -0.08 -4.99
N GLN A 374 16.09 0.65 -6.10
CA GLN A 374 17.19 0.99 -6.99
C GLN A 374 18.06 2.14 -6.43
N PRO A 375 19.30 2.31 -6.92
CA PRO A 375 20.15 3.43 -6.52
C PRO A 375 19.62 4.75 -7.09
N TRP A 376 19.46 5.75 -6.22
CA TRP A 376 19.07 7.12 -6.61
C TRP A 376 20.30 8.03 -6.64
N SER A 377 20.27 9.02 -7.53
CA SER A 377 21.24 10.11 -7.57
C SER A 377 21.18 10.98 -6.31
N ASN A 378 19.96 11.25 -5.82
CA ASN A 378 19.73 11.95 -4.56
C ASN A 378 19.28 10.97 -3.45
N GLN A 379 20.26 10.26 -2.90
CA GLN A 379 20.03 9.25 -1.87
C GLN A 379 19.41 9.82 -0.58
N LEU A 380 19.72 11.07 -0.23
CA LEU A 380 19.12 11.71 0.95
C LEU A 380 17.61 11.90 0.75
N TYR A 381 17.18 12.31 -0.44
CA TYR A 381 15.78 12.49 -0.75
C TYR A 381 15.02 11.15 -0.82
N GLN A 382 15.64 10.11 -1.37
CA GLN A 382 15.13 8.73 -1.32
C GLN A 382 14.81 8.30 0.12
N LEU A 383 15.76 8.50 1.06
CA LEU A 383 15.57 8.16 2.47
C LEU A 383 14.46 8.98 3.12
N ARG A 384 14.38 10.29 2.84
CA ARG A 384 13.32 11.15 3.36
C ARG A 384 11.93 10.76 2.86
N LEU A 385 11.80 10.36 1.59
CA LEU A 385 10.55 9.85 1.04
C LEU A 385 10.14 8.54 1.71
N LEU A 386 11.08 7.60 1.88
CA LEU A 386 10.82 6.34 2.58
C LEU A 386 10.43 6.57 4.04
N ASP A 387 11.16 7.41 4.78
CA ASP A 387 10.84 7.77 6.18
C ASP A 387 9.45 8.42 6.30
N ALA A 388 9.09 9.31 5.36
CA ALA A 388 7.77 9.92 5.31
C ALA A 388 6.66 8.89 5.03
N LEU A 389 6.85 7.99 4.06
CA LEU A 389 5.90 6.92 3.75
C LEU A 389 5.74 5.92 4.91
N LEU A 390 6.83 5.57 5.59
CA LEU A 390 6.82 4.69 6.76
C LEU A 390 6.16 5.32 7.99
N SER A 391 6.10 6.66 8.03
CA SER A 391 5.44 7.42 9.10
C SER A 391 3.95 7.62 8.86
N LEU A 392 3.42 7.23 7.69
CA LEU A 392 2.00 7.35 7.41
C LEU A 392 1.19 6.30 8.22
N PRO A 393 -0.01 6.66 8.67
CA PRO A 393 -0.96 5.70 9.21
C PRO A 393 -1.27 4.55 8.23
N ALA A 394 -1.42 3.33 8.76
CA ALA A 394 -1.61 2.12 7.94
C ALA A 394 -2.92 2.10 7.13
N ASP A 395 -3.93 2.88 7.54
CA ASP A 395 -5.18 3.11 6.79
C ASP A 395 -4.98 4.01 5.57
N THR A 396 -3.95 4.86 5.59
CA THR A 396 -3.57 5.72 4.46
C THR A 396 -2.65 4.97 3.49
N PHE A 397 -1.62 4.32 4.01
CA PHE A 397 -0.64 3.60 3.20
C PHE A 397 0.13 2.57 4.05
N SER A 398 0.42 1.40 3.47
CA SER A 398 1.27 0.38 4.10
C SER A 398 2.05 -0.40 3.04
N PHE A 399 3.34 -0.60 3.28
CA PHE A 399 4.20 -1.41 2.41
C PHE A 399 3.83 -2.90 2.42
N VAL A 400 3.10 -3.36 3.43
CA VAL A 400 2.63 -4.75 3.56
C VAL A 400 1.74 -5.17 2.39
N ASN A 401 1.02 -4.22 1.80
CA ASN A 401 0.11 -4.47 0.68
C ASN A 401 0.84 -4.49 -0.69
N LEU A 402 2.15 -4.24 -0.72
CA LEU A 402 2.95 -4.15 -1.93
C LEU A 402 3.78 -5.43 -2.15
N PRO A 403 4.19 -5.74 -3.38
CA PRO A 403 5.06 -6.88 -3.65
C PRO A 403 6.48 -6.60 -3.15
N VAL A 404 6.75 -6.96 -1.90
CA VAL A 404 8.06 -6.86 -1.23
C VAL A 404 8.47 -8.24 -0.69
N ARG A 405 9.78 -8.49 -0.58
CA ARG A 405 10.28 -9.69 0.11
C ARG A 405 10.20 -9.46 1.60
N ASN A 406 9.33 -10.23 2.27
CA ASN A 406 9.15 -10.13 3.71
C ASN A 406 10.28 -10.81 4.49
N ILE A 407 10.66 -10.23 5.62
CA ILE A 407 11.68 -10.76 6.54
C ILE A 407 11.12 -11.96 7.31
N VAL A 408 9.84 -11.88 7.68
CA VAL A 408 9.07 -12.94 8.35
C VAL A 408 7.77 -13.15 7.59
N THR A 409 7.59 -14.37 7.06
CA THR A 409 6.37 -14.82 6.38
C THR A 409 5.53 -15.75 7.28
N VAL A 410 4.34 -16.11 6.84
CA VAL A 410 3.48 -17.09 7.52
C VAL A 410 4.07 -18.50 7.41
N ASP A 411 4.69 -18.82 6.28
CA ASP A 411 5.26 -20.14 6.00
C ASP A 411 6.47 -20.42 6.90
N ASP A 412 7.30 -19.40 7.15
CA ASP A 412 8.46 -19.47 8.04
C ASP A 412 8.13 -19.93 9.46
N VAL A 413 6.91 -19.63 9.93
CA VAL A 413 6.47 -19.91 11.31
C VAL A 413 5.37 -20.97 11.38
N SER A 414 5.03 -21.60 10.26
CA SER A 414 3.94 -22.57 10.14
C SER A 414 4.13 -23.79 11.06
N SER A 415 5.36 -24.24 11.23
CA SER A 415 5.75 -25.35 12.12
C SER A 415 6.10 -24.92 13.56
N ALA A 416 6.15 -23.61 13.83
CA ALA A 416 6.60 -23.09 15.11
C ALA A 416 5.55 -23.21 16.24
N SER A 417 5.99 -22.98 17.47
CA SER A 417 5.13 -22.98 18.66
C SER A 417 4.04 -21.89 18.61
N SER A 418 2.98 -22.05 19.40
CA SER A 418 1.89 -21.06 19.47
C SER A 418 2.38 -19.67 19.90
N THR A 419 3.37 -19.62 20.81
CA THR A 419 4.00 -18.37 21.24
C THR A 419 4.70 -17.68 20.08
N VAL A 420 5.53 -18.41 19.33
CA VAL A 420 6.25 -17.86 18.18
C VAL A 420 5.30 -17.40 17.08
N LYS A 421 4.24 -18.17 16.81
CA LYS A 421 3.20 -17.76 15.84
C LYS A 421 2.52 -16.46 16.24
N ALA A 422 2.23 -16.27 17.53
CA ALA A 422 1.65 -15.01 18.03
C ALA A 422 2.63 -13.84 17.88
N LEU A 423 3.92 -14.04 18.18
CA LEU A 423 4.97 -13.03 17.98
C LEU A 423 5.14 -12.68 16.50
N ALA A 424 5.12 -13.67 15.61
CA ALA A 424 5.24 -13.48 14.17
C ALA A 424 4.04 -12.71 13.60
N ALA A 425 2.82 -13.03 14.03
CA ALA A 425 1.61 -12.32 13.62
C ALA A 425 1.67 -10.82 13.96
N ASN A 426 2.31 -10.46 15.09
CA ASN A 426 2.49 -9.05 15.46
C ASN A 426 3.42 -8.31 14.49
N VAL A 427 4.49 -8.94 13.99
CA VAL A 427 5.46 -8.27 13.11
C VAL A 427 5.07 -8.30 11.63
N GLN A 428 4.30 -9.29 11.19
CA GLN A 428 3.91 -9.46 9.78
C GLN A 428 3.13 -8.28 9.20
N GLY A 429 2.34 -7.59 10.02
CA GLY A 429 1.55 -6.42 9.61
C GLY A 429 2.32 -5.09 9.57
N HIS A 430 3.63 -5.08 9.83
CA HIS A 430 4.41 -3.85 9.85
C HIS A 430 5.08 -3.58 8.50
N SER A 431 5.06 -2.32 8.06
CA SER A 431 5.76 -1.85 6.85
C SER A 431 7.28 -2.08 6.86
N TRP A 432 7.87 -2.24 8.05
CA TRP A 432 9.29 -2.57 8.22
C TRP A 432 9.61 -4.04 7.89
N ASN A 433 8.62 -4.88 7.66
CA ASN A 433 8.80 -6.28 7.26
C ASN A 433 9.19 -6.39 5.76
N SER A 434 10.24 -5.69 5.32
CA SER A 434 10.73 -5.73 3.93
C SER A 434 12.25 -5.80 3.91
N ILE A 435 12.79 -6.82 3.24
CA ILE A 435 14.24 -7.02 3.08
C ILE A 435 14.83 -5.91 2.21
N GLU A 436 14.13 -5.50 1.14
CA GLU A 436 14.59 -4.45 0.23
C GLU A 436 14.78 -3.10 0.91
N LEU A 437 13.92 -2.76 1.88
CA LEU A 437 14.07 -1.56 2.68
C LEU A 437 15.41 -1.55 3.42
N PHE A 438 15.78 -2.68 4.04
CA PHE A 438 17.09 -2.81 4.71
C PHE A 438 18.25 -2.81 3.71
N GLU A 439 18.10 -3.40 2.51
CA GLU A 439 19.12 -3.32 1.46
C GLU A 439 19.40 -1.86 1.06
N VAL A 440 18.37 -1.01 0.94
CA VAL A 440 18.53 0.42 0.66
C VAL A 440 19.21 1.13 1.81
N LEU A 441 18.80 0.89 3.06
CA LEU A 441 19.41 1.51 4.24
C LEU A 441 20.89 1.14 4.39
N ILE A 442 21.23 -0.13 4.18
CA ILE A 442 22.62 -0.60 4.25
C ILE A 442 23.45 -0.03 3.11
N ARG A 443 22.93 0.01 1.88
CA ARG A 443 23.61 0.67 0.75
C ARG A 443 23.83 2.16 1.02
N ALA A 444 22.88 2.83 1.67
CA ALA A 444 22.99 4.24 2.05
C ALA A 444 23.96 4.49 3.22
N ALA A 445 24.12 3.51 4.11
CA ALA A 445 25.11 3.58 5.18
C ALA A 445 26.56 3.59 4.66
N ASP A 446 26.82 3.10 3.45
CA ASP A 446 28.12 3.13 2.78
C ASP A 446 28.41 4.46 2.05
N SER A 447 27.47 5.41 2.07
CA SER A 447 27.65 6.72 1.44
C SER A 447 28.71 7.57 2.15
N ASP A 448 29.53 8.28 1.37
CA ASP A 448 30.53 9.23 1.89
C ASP A 448 29.87 10.42 2.62
N SER A 449 28.60 10.72 2.31
CA SER A 449 27.86 11.82 2.91
C SER A 449 27.51 11.53 4.38
N ALA A 450 27.98 12.39 5.29
CA ALA A 450 27.65 12.30 6.71
C ALA A 450 26.14 12.48 6.98
N GLU A 451 25.46 13.30 6.18
CA GLU A 451 24.02 13.54 6.31
C GLU A 451 23.20 12.30 5.98
N VAL A 452 23.57 11.58 4.90
CA VAL A 452 22.93 10.32 4.52
C VAL A 452 23.11 9.27 5.61
N ARG A 453 24.34 9.13 6.13
CA ARG A 453 24.63 8.20 7.24
C ARG A 453 23.86 8.57 8.51
N SER A 454 23.70 9.86 8.82
CA SER A 454 22.87 10.32 9.95
C SER A 454 21.41 9.95 9.75
N SER A 455 20.87 10.19 8.55
CA SER A 455 19.48 9.84 8.20
C SER A 455 19.22 8.33 8.35
N VAL A 456 20.16 7.48 7.92
CA VAL A 456 20.05 6.02 8.12
C VAL A 456 20.01 5.65 9.60
N ARG A 457 20.88 6.24 10.43
CA ARG A 457 20.88 6.00 11.88
C ARG A 457 19.57 6.42 12.53
N GLU A 458 19.04 7.60 12.17
CA GLU A 458 17.75 8.07 12.69
C GLU A 458 16.60 7.13 12.31
N MET A 459 16.55 6.68 11.05
CA MET A 459 15.55 5.72 10.59
C MET A 459 15.66 4.37 11.33
N LEU A 460 16.88 3.85 11.52
CA LEU A 460 17.11 2.62 12.28
C LEU A 460 16.72 2.77 13.76
N GLU A 461 17.05 3.88 14.43
CA GLU A 461 16.62 4.12 15.82
C GLU A 461 15.09 4.20 15.96
N LYS A 462 14.40 4.80 14.99
CA LYS A 462 12.92 4.77 14.94
C LYS A 462 12.42 3.33 14.76
N ALA A 463 13.00 2.59 13.81
CA ALA A 463 12.62 1.22 13.53
C ALA A 463 12.80 0.29 14.74
N VAL A 464 13.92 0.44 15.48
CA VAL A 464 14.20 -0.35 16.69
C VAL A 464 13.14 -0.13 17.77
N LYS A 465 12.61 1.09 17.90
CA LYS A 465 11.52 1.41 18.84
C LYS A 465 10.18 0.81 18.41
N ILE A 466 9.97 0.60 17.11
CA ILE A 466 8.74 0.03 16.55
C ILE A 466 8.79 -1.50 16.61
N SER A 467 9.85 -2.10 16.06
CA SER A 467 10.10 -3.54 16.07
C SER A 467 11.60 -3.81 15.99
N ALA A 468 12.21 -4.11 17.13
CA ALA A 468 13.62 -4.49 17.21
C ALA A 468 13.90 -5.83 16.50
N GLU A 469 12.88 -6.70 16.41
CA GLU A 469 12.98 -8.03 15.80
C GLU A 469 13.19 -7.92 14.30
N LEU A 470 12.35 -7.12 13.63
CA LEU A 470 12.44 -6.90 12.19
C LEU A 470 13.75 -6.19 11.82
N VAL A 471 14.21 -5.24 12.64
CA VAL A 471 15.50 -4.59 12.41
C VAL A 471 16.64 -5.61 12.49
N HIS A 472 16.70 -6.42 13.54
CA HIS A 472 17.80 -7.37 13.68
C HIS A 472 17.79 -8.42 12.56
N LEU A 473 16.62 -9.02 12.28
CA LEU A 473 16.48 -10.02 11.24
C LEU A 473 16.72 -9.44 9.84
N GLY A 474 16.21 -8.23 9.57
CA GLY A 474 16.41 -7.52 8.30
C GLY A 474 17.88 -7.23 8.06
N LEU A 475 18.61 -6.72 9.07
CA LEU A 475 20.05 -6.48 8.97
C LEU A 475 20.85 -7.76 8.71
N LEU A 476 20.42 -8.93 9.18
CA LEU A 476 21.12 -10.19 8.94
C LEU A 476 20.82 -10.77 7.55
N GLN A 477 19.57 -10.72 7.09
CA GLN A 477 19.15 -11.31 5.82
C GLN A 477 19.62 -10.53 4.57
N VAL A 478 20.11 -9.30 4.72
CA VAL A 478 20.71 -8.55 3.60
C VAL A 478 21.99 -9.27 3.12
N PRO A 479 22.09 -9.66 1.83
CA PRO A 479 23.19 -10.50 1.33
C PRO A 479 24.57 -9.81 1.23
N ASN A 480 24.65 -8.50 1.44
CA ASN A 480 25.88 -7.72 1.21
C ASN A 480 27.00 -8.07 2.22
N VAL A 481 28.13 -8.59 1.75
CA VAL A 481 29.34 -8.87 2.55
C VAL A 481 30.55 -8.28 1.80
N PRO A 482 31.44 -7.50 2.44
CA PRO A 482 31.60 -7.28 3.89
C PRO A 482 30.55 -6.36 4.53
N TRP A 483 30.31 -6.54 5.83
CA TRP A 483 29.38 -5.69 6.59
C TRP A 483 29.99 -4.32 6.86
N ASN A 484 29.18 -3.28 6.73
CA ASN A 484 29.60 -1.93 7.09
C ASN A 484 29.51 -1.66 8.59
N ALA A 485 30.08 -0.52 9.01
CA ALA A 485 30.18 -0.16 10.43
C ALA A 485 28.81 -0.02 11.10
N ILE A 486 27.84 0.61 10.41
CA ILE A 486 26.48 0.82 10.95
C ILE A 486 25.78 -0.53 11.12
N ARG A 487 25.78 -1.38 10.10
CA ARG A 487 25.20 -2.74 10.17
C ARG A 487 25.80 -3.53 11.33
N THR A 488 27.12 -3.54 11.45
CA THR A 488 27.84 -4.28 12.51
C THR A 488 27.45 -3.76 13.89
N GLU A 489 27.46 -2.44 14.10
CA GLU A 489 27.09 -1.79 15.36
C GLU A 489 25.67 -2.15 15.79
N TYR A 490 24.67 -2.01 14.90
CA TYR A 490 23.27 -2.31 15.22
C TYR A 490 23.03 -3.81 15.39
N SER A 491 23.63 -4.66 14.55
CA SER A 491 23.52 -6.12 14.67
C SER A 491 24.05 -6.62 16.01
N GLN A 492 25.24 -6.16 16.43
CA GLN A 492 25.83 -6.52 17.72
C GLN A 492 24.98 -6.01 18.89
N ARG A 493 24.60 -4.73 18.88
CA ARG A 493 23.76 -4.13 19.94
C ARG A 493 22.43 -4.87 20.13
N LEU A 494 21.75 -5.20 19.02
CA LEU A 494 20.47 -5.90 19.06
C LEU A 494 20.64 -7.36 19.49
N LEU A 495 21.69 -8.03 19.01
CA LEU A 495 22.02 -9.39 19.45
C LEU A 495 22.21 -9.46 20.97
N SER A 496 23.01 -8.56 21.55
CA SER A 496 23.21 -8.47 23.00
C SER A 496 21.89 -8.26 23.75
N MET A 497 20.99 -7.42 23.22
CA MET A 497 19.67 -7.17 23.79
C MET A 497 18.78 -8.44 23.82
N PHE A 498 18.75 -9.20 22.72
CA PHE A 498 17.96 -10.44 22.66
C PHE A 498 18.55 -11.55 23.56
N LEU A 499 19.88 -11.66 23.62
CA LEU A 499 20.57 -12.57 24.53
C LEU A 499 20.29 -12.22 26.00
N ALA A 500 20.25 -10.94 26.34
CA ALA A 500 19.94 -10.44 27.69
C ALA A 500 18.50 -10.69 28.18
N GLY A 501 17.61 -11.24 27.33
CA GLY A 501 16.27 -11.67 27.77
C GLY A 501 15.09 -10.89 27.21
N HIS A 502 15.22 -10.21 26.07
CA HIS A 502 14.10 -9.51 25.43
C HIS A 502 12.91 -10.46 25.17
N PRO A 503 11.64 -10.08 25.39
CA PRO A 503 10.49 -10.98 25.28
C PRO A 503 10.35 -11.65 23.90
N ASN A 504 10.78 -10.97 22.84
CA ASN A 504 10.64 -11.46 21.46
C ASN A 504 11.85 -12.30 20.96
N HIS A 505 12.79 -12.65 21.84
CA HIS A 505 13.99 -13.41 21.49
C HIS A 505 13.69 -14.77 20.82
N GLN A 506 12.59 -15.44 21.20
CA GLN A 506 12.22 -16.73 20.64
C GLN A 506 11.97 -16.65 19.12
N LEU A 507 11.27 -15.60 18.65
CA LEU A 507 11.05 -15.39 17.22
C LEU A 507 12.37 -15.11 16.50
N VAL A 508 13.20 -14.23 17.07
CA VAL A 508 14.47 -13.80 16.48
C VAL A 508 15.43 -14.97 16.32
N PHE A 509 15.73 -15.69 17.41
CA PHE A 509 16.69 -16.79 17.35
C PHE A 509 16.19 -17.96 16.51
N MET A 510 14.89 -18.25 16.53
CA MET A 510 14.30 -19.26 15.65
C MET A 510 14.47 -18.89 14.17
N ARG A 511 14.22 -17.62 13.80
CA ARG A 511 14.44 -17.16 12.42
C ARG A 511 15.92 -17.19 12.04
N ILE A 512 16.82 -16.70 12.89
CA ILE A 512 18.28 -16.77 12.63
C ILE A 512 18.71 -18.21 12.42
N TRP A 513 18.26 -19.14 13.27
CA TRP A 513 18.57 -20.56 13.14
C TRP A 513 18.11 -21.15 11.79
N GLN A 514 16.99 -20.68 11.23
CA GLN A 514 16.50 -21.20 9.95
C GLN A 514 17.37 -20.80 8.75
N PHE A 515 18.02 -19.63 8.76
CA PHE A 515 18.80 -19.14 7.61
C PHE A 515 20.31 -19.10 7.84
N ASP A 516 20.78 -18.94 9.09
CA ASP A 516 22.21 -18.90 9.45
C ASP A 516 22.47 -19.47 10.87
N PRO A 517 22.49 -20.81 11.01
CA PRO A 517 22.85 -21.50 12.27
C PRO A 517 24.26 -21.17 12.78
N ASP A 518 25.20 -20.95 11.87
CA ASP A 518 26.62 -20.74 12.20
C ASP A 518 26.84 -19.38 12.86
N TYR A 519 26.15 -18.35 12.37
CA TYR A 519 26.13 -17.03 13.00
C TYR A 519 25.61 -17.11 14.44
N LEU A 520 24.49 -17.80 14.67
CA LEU A 520 23.92 -17.93 16.02
C LEU A 520 24.82 -18.73 16.96
N THR A 521 25.45 -19.79 16.45
CA THR A 521 26.38 -20.62 17.23
C THR A 521 27.63 -19.83 17.61
N THR A 522 28.15 -19.02 16.69
CA THR A 522 29.26 -18.10 16.95
C THR A 522 28.87 -17.04 17.99
N ALA A 523 27.69 -16.45 17.86
CA ALA A 523 27.15 -15.50 18.82
C ALA A 523 27.02 -16.08 20.24
N PHE A 524 26.52 -17.32 20.38
CA PHE A 524 26.45 -17.97 21.69
C PHE A 524 27.81 -18.23 22.31
N ARG A 525 28.81 -18.56 21.49
CA ARG A 525 30.17 -18.73 21.97
C ARG A 525 30.75 -17.40 22.46
N GLU A 526 30.66 -16.34 21.67
CA GLU A 526 31.13 -15.02 22.05
C GLU A 526 30.45 -14.56 23.35
N PHE A 527 29.14 -14.80 23.48
CA PHE A 527 28.39 -14.51 24.70
C PHE A 527 28.83 -15.34 25.91
N TYR A 528 29.28 -16.59 25.69
CA TYR A 528 29.89 -17.40 26.76
C TYR A 528 31.29 -16.92 27.14
N GLU A 529 32.09 -16.48 26.16
CA GLU A 529 33.44 -15.94 26.39
C GLU A 529 33.40 -14.62 27.17
N GLU A 530 32.35 -13.80 27.01
CA GLU A 530 32.11 -12.63 27.86
C GLU A 530 31.88 -13.00 29.33
N SER A 531 31.10 -14.05 29.59
CA SER A 531 30.87 -14.57 30.94
C SER A 531 30.40 -16.02 30.91
N PRO A 532 31.14 -16.97 31.53
CA PRO A 532 30.73 -18.37 31.58
C PRO A 532 29.40 -18.63 32.30
N LEU A 533 28.88 -17.67 33.06
CA LEU A 533 27.55 -17.75 33.68
C LEU A 533 26.40 -17.68 32.65
N ASN A 534 26.66 -17.05 31.51
CA ASN A 534 25.70 -16.91 30.40
C ASN A 534 25.27 -18.26 29.81
N ILE A 535 26.01 -19.34 30.10
CA ILE A 535 25.67 -20.71 29.72
C ILE A 535 24.24 -21.10 30.08
N THR A 536 23.74 -20.59 31.21
CA THR A 536 22.37 -20.82 31.67
C THR A 536 21.34 -20.29 30.69
N ARG A 537 21.53 -19.03 30.27
CA ARG A 537 20.69 -18.36 29.29
C ARG A 537 20.79 -18.99 27.91
N ILE A 538 22.00 -19.37 27.47
CA ILE A 538 22.21 -20.05 26.19
C ILE A 538 21.42 -21.36 26.15
N LEU A 539 21.49 -22.16 27.22
CA LEU A 539 20.72 -23.40 27.28
C LEU A 539 19.21 -23.14 27.36
N ASP A 540 18.75 -22.12 28.09
CA ASP A 540 17.33 -21.74 28.11
C ASP A 540 16.82 -21.45 26.69
N VAL A 541 17.56 -20.64 25.93
CA VAL A 541 17.24 -20.32 24.53
C VAL A 541 17.24 -21.58 23.66
N ALA A 542 18.25 -22.43 23.78
CA ALA A 542 18.33 -23.68 23.04
C ALA A 542 17.12 -24.60 23.30
N GLN A 543 16.61 -24.64 24.54
CA GLN A 543 15.43 -25.43 24.89
C GLN A 543 14.12 -24.80 24.41
N ASP A 544 13.97 -23.49 24.50
CA ASP A 544 12.78 -22.78 24.00
C ASP A 544 12.59 -23.02 22.49
N LEU A 545 13.70 -23.12 21.76
CA LEU A 545 13.72 -23.35 20.31
C LEU A 545 13.51 -24.82 19.92
N LYS A 546 13.80 -25.77 20.82
CA LYS A 546 13.62 -27.22 20.59
C LYS A 546 12.20 -27.60 20.17
N VAL A 547 11.20 -26.90 20.70
CA VAL A 547 9.78 -27.13 20.38
C VAL A 547 9.43 -26.69 18.95
N CYS A 548 10.18 -25.74 18.38
CA CYS A 548 9.91 -25.17 17.05
C CYS A 548 10.47 -26.03 15.91
N ASP A 549 11.43 -26.91 16.19
CA ASP A 549 12.11 -27.77 15.21
C ASP A 549 11.44 -29.16 15.06
N SER A 550 10.54 -29.51 15.99
CA SER A 550 9.81 -30.80 15.97
C SER A 550 8.70 -30.88 14.90
N GLY A 551 8.47 -29.80 14.13
CA GLY A 551 7.32 -29.63 13.24
C GLY A 551 7.62 -29.58 11.74
N GLY A 552 8.87 -29.76 11.30
CA GLY A 552 9.22 -29.76 9.88
C GLY A 552 8.92 -31.10 9.19
N ARG A 553 7.85 -31.18 8.39
CA ARG A 553 7.80 -32.15 7.28
C ARG A 553 8.81 -31.68 6.23
N TYR A 554 9.90 -32.41 6.09
CA TYR A 554 10.57 -32.50 4.81
C TYR A 554 10.15 -33.79 4.15
N ASP A 555 9.66 -33.63 2.94
CA ASP A 555 9.12 -34.68 2.11
C ASP A 555 10.27 -35.58 1.71
N ASN A 556 10.23 -36.82 2.20
CA ASN A 556 10.94 -37.95 1.60
C ASN A 556 12.48 -37.90 1.60
N GLU A 557 13.10 -37.52 2.72
CA GLU A 557 14.40 -38.09 3.13
C GLU A 557 14.54 -38.00 4.65
N LEU A 558 15.11 -39.04 5.27
CA LEU A 558 15.13 -39.29 6.71
C LEU A 558 16.18 -38.41 7.43
N ILE A 559 16.22 -37.11 7.16
CA ILE A 559 17.19 -36.17 7.74
C ILE A 559 16.42 -35.03 8.40
N GLY A 560 15.98 -35.24 9.64
CA GLY A 560 15.67 -34.11 10.51
C GLY A 560 16.95 -33.28 10.69
N GLY A 561 16.86 -31.96 10.51
CA GLY A 561 18.00 -31.07 10.75
C GLY A 561 18.55 -31.24 12.18
N PRO A 562 19.83 -30.92 12.41
CA PRO A 562 20.42 -31.02 13.73
C PRO A 562 19.71 -30.07 14.69
N GLN A 563 19.29 -30.57 15.85
CA GLN A 563 18.72 -29.71 16.89
C GLN A 563 19.79 -28.70 17.32
N ILE A 564 19.36 -27.50 17.70
CA ILE A 564 20.29 -26.45 18.17
C ILE A 564 21.17 -26.94 19.33
N LEU A 565 20.61 -27.74 20.25
CA LEU A 565 21.38 -28.34 21.33
C LEU A 565 22.48 -29.27 20.81
N ASP A 566 22.19 -30.11 19.82
CA ASP A 566 23.16 -31.06 19.26
C ASP A 566 24.33 -30.30 18.61
N THR A 567 24.02 -29.21 17.89
CA THR A 567 25.04 -28.33 17.29
C THR A 567 25.91 -27.64 18.35
N LEU A 568 25.32 -27.15 19.44
CA LEU A 568 26.08 -26.55 20.55
C LEU A 568 27.01 -27.57 21.23
N LEU A 569 26.61 -28.84 21.30
CA LEU A 569 27.42 -29.93 21.86
C LEU A 569 28.58 -30.35 20.95
N GLU A 570 28.46 -30.12 19.64
CA GLU A 570 29.53 -30.37 18.66
C GLU A 570 30.49 -29.18 18.50
N THR A 571 30.12 -28.02 19.06
CA THR A 571 30.90 -26.78 18.93
C THR A 571 32.20 -26.84 19.72
N ARG A 572 33.34 -26.56 19.05
CA ARG A 572 34.66 -26.38 19.71
C ARG A 572 34.90 -24.92 20.05
N PRO A 573 35.57 -24.53 21.14
CA PRO A 573 36.37 -25.37 22.03
C PRO A 573 35.51 -26.26 22.93
N PHE A 574 36.04 -27.44 23.27
CA PHE A 574 35.29 -28.44 24.05
C PHE A 574 34.88 -27.95 25.44
N THR A 575 35.55 -26.94 26.00
CA THR A 575 35.18 -26.33 27.29
C THR A 575 33.74 -25.79 27.27
N PHE A 576 33.32 -25.13 26.19
CA PHE A 576 31.96 -24.65 26.00
C PHE A 576 30.96 -25.81 25.92
N ALA A 577 31.21 -26.78 25.04
CA ALA A 577 30.35 -27.95 24.87
C ALA A 577 30.21 -28.78 26.16
N LEU A 578 31.29 -28.94 26.93
CA LEU A 578 31.29 -29.64 28.22
C LEU A 578 30.44 -28.91 29.26
N ASP A 579 30.47 -27.58 29.27
CA ASP A 579 29.62 -26.75 30.13
C ASP A 579 28.14 -26.85 29.77
N VAL A 580 27.82 -26.78 28.46
CA VAL A 580 26.46 -27.03 27.95
C VAL A 580 25.99 -28.43 28.35
N ALA A 581 26.81 -29.46 28.13
CA ALA A 581 26.48 -30.86 28.43
C ALA A 581 26.24 -31.09 29.93
N ALA A 582 27.08 -30.52 30.79
CA ALA A 582 26.94 -30.63 32.24
C ALA A 582 25.62 -30.01 32.73
N LEU A 583 25.27 -28.84 32.21
CA LEU A 583 24.03 -28.17 32.57
C LEU A 583 22.79 -28.86 31.96
N ALA A 584 22.86 -29.30 30.71
CA ALA A 584 21.80 -30.06 30.05
C ALA A 584 21.52 -31.39 30.77
N SER A 585 22.56 -32.06 31.26
CA SER A 585 22.43 -33.27 32.08
C SER A 585 21.74 -32.99 33.42
N ARG A 586 22.10 -31.89 34.09
CA ARG A 586 21.46 -31.49 35.36
C ARG A 586 19.95 -31.23 35.18
N ARG A 587 19.53 -30.79 34.00
CA ARG A 587 18.13 -30.52 33.65
C ARG A 587 17.46 -31.67 32.88
N GLU A 588 18.11 -32.83 32.81
CA GLU A 588 17.58 -34.05 32.19
C GLU A 588 17.31 -33.94 30.67
N TYR A 589 17.94 -32.97 29.99
CA TYR A 589 17.82 -32.80 28.53
C TYR A 589 18.80 -33.67 27.74
N LEU A 590 19.87 -34.14 28.39
CA LEU A 590 20.94 -34.93 27.78
C LEU A 590 21.35 -36.10 28.68
N ASN A 591 21.55 -37.28 28.10
CA ASN A 591 22.21 -38.39 28.78
C ASN A 591 23.73 -38.24 28.69
N LEU A 592 24.33 -37.71 29.76
CA LEU A 592 25.76 -37.38 29.80
C LEU A 592 26.67 -38.61 29.68
N ASP A 593 26.33 -39.75 30.30
CA ASP A 593 27.14 -40.98 30.22
C ASP A 593 27.27 -41.45 28.76
N LYS A 594 26.16 -41.44 28.02
CA LYS A 594 26.15 -41.82 26.59
C LYS A 594 26.93 -40.79 25.76
N TRP A 595 26.61 -39.51 25.91
CA TRP A 595 27.22 -38.44 25.12
C TRP A 595 28.74 -38.39 25.28
N LEU A 596 29.25 -38.49 26.51
CA LEU A 596 30.69 -38.54 26.76
C LEU A 596 31.34 -39.80 26.18
N ALA A 597 30.68 -40.96 26.24
CA ALA A 597 31.20 -42.19 25.63
C ALA A 597 31.31 -42.08 24.10
N ASP A 598 30.32 -41.47 23.46
CA ASP A 598 30.27 -41.24 22.01
C ASP A 598 31.37 -40.23 21.60
N HIS A 599 31.50 -39.10 22.30
CA HIS A 599 32.53 -38.09 22.00
C HIS A 599 33.96 -38.58 22.27
N VAL A 600 34.19 -39.38 23.31
CA VAL A 600 35.49 -40.06 23.53
C VAL A 600 35.78 -41.03 22.40
N SER A 601 34.77 -41.73 21.88
CA SER A 601 34.97 -42.67 20.77
C SER A 601 35.29 -41.95 19.45
N ALA A 602 34.74 -40.75 19.26
CA ALA A 602 34.95 -39.93 18.07
C ALA A 602 36.26 -39.12 18.09
N HIS A 603 36.62 -38.54 19.24
CA HIS A 603 37.72 -37.59 19.36
C HIS A 603 38.94 -38.11 20.15
N GLY A 604 38.82 -39.24 20.83
CA GLY A 604 39.93 -39.90 21.51
C GLY A 604 40.55 -39.08 22.64
N ALA A 605 41.90 -39.09 22.69
CA ALA A 605 42.70 -38.49 23.75
C ALA A 605 42.52 -36.96 23.89
N ASP A 606 42.35 -36.21 22.79
CA ASP A 606 42.23 -34.74 22.82
C ASP A 606 40.98 -34.28 23.60
N PHE A 607 39.88 -35.02 23.46
CA PHE A 607 38.66 -34.77 24.22
C PHE A 607 38.81 -35.15 25.69
N LEU A 608 39.51 -36.25 26.00
CA LEU A 608 39.80 -36.67 27.38
C LEU A 608 40.65 -35.62 28.11
N HIS A 609 41.68 -35.09 27.46
CA HIS A 609 42.49 -33.99 27.99
C HIS A 609 41.64 -32.74 28.27
N SER A 610 40.72 -32.41 27.34
CA SER A 610 39.79 -31.31 27.50
C SER A 610 38.84 -31.52 28.70
N VAL A 611 38.38 -32.74 28.95
CA VAL A 611 37.57 -33.10 30.13
C VAL A 611 38.34 -32.89 31.43
N ILE A 612 39.62 -33.29 31.48
CA ILE A 612 40.45 -33.11 32.68
C ILE A 612 40.65 -31.62 32.95
N THR A 613 41.03 -30.85 31.93
CA THR A 613 41.22 -29.40 32.03
C THR A 613 39.93 -28.68 32.43
N PHE A 614 38.79 -29.11 31.90
CA PHE A 614 37.48 -28.59 32.29
C PHE A 614 37.18 -28.82 33.77
N LEU A 615 37.40 -30.05 34.28
CA LEU A 615 37.18 -30.35 35.69
C LEU A 615 38.13 -29.54 36.59
N ASP A 616 39.40 -29.40 36.22
CA ASP A 616 40.36 -28.58 36.97
C ASP A 616 39.88 -27.13 37.08
N MET A 617 39.56 -26.51 35.95
CA MET A 617 39.02 -25.14 35.89
C MET A 617 37.79 -24.98 36.79
N LYS A 618 36.88 -25.97 36.81
CA LYS A 618 35.68 -25.92 37.66
C LYS A 618 35.99 -26.08 39.13
N MET A 619 36.90 -26.98 39.49
CA MET A 619 37.31 -27.21 40.87
C MET A 619 38.07 -26.00 41.44
N GLU A 620 38.99 -25.41 40.68
CA GLU A 620 39.75 -24.25 41.13
C GLU A 620 38.84 -23.02 41.33
N ASN A 621 37.89 -22.77 40.43
CA ASN A 621 36.89 -21.71 40.62
C ASN A 621 36.01 -21.92 41.87
N GLU A 622 35.56 -23.16 42.12
CA GLU A 622 34.76 -23.49 43.30
C GLU A 622 35.56 -23.37 44.61
N LYS A 623 36.83 -23.74 44.57
CA LYS A 623 37.79 -23.56 45.67
C LYS A 623 38.02 -22.08 45.96
N GLN A 624 38.25 -21.26 44.95
CA GLN A 624 38.41 -19.81 45.10
C GLN A 624 37.15 -19.17 45.70
N THR A 625 35.96 -19.58 45.26
CA THR A 625 34.69 -19.10 45.83
C THR A 625 34.51 -19.47 47.31
N ARG A 626 35.03 -20.63 47.74
CA ARG A 626 34.86 -21.15 49.11
C ARG A 626 35.96 -20.72 50.10
N ILE A 627 37.16 -20.39 49.62
CA ILE A 627 38.35 -20.16 50.45
C ILE A 627 38.76 -18.68 50.50
N SER A 628 38.40 -17.87 49.49
CA SER A 628 38.80 -16.46 49.45
C SER A 628 38.07 -15.61 50.50
N ASP A 629 38.81 -14.74 51.18
CA ASP A 629 38.29 -13.72 52.10
C ASP A 629 38.79 -12.34 51.62
N PRO A 630 37.92 -11.44 51.12
CA PRO A 630 36.46 -11.53 51.06
C PRO A 630 35.95 -12.55 50.02
N VAL A 631 34.71 -13.02 50.22
CA VAL A 631 34.01 -13.97 49.32
C VAL A 631 33.99 -13.39 47.90
N GLN A 632 34.67 -14.06 46.98
CA GLN A 632 34.61 -13.72 45.56
C GLN A 632 33.35 -14.33 44.94
N ASP A 633 32.73 -13.60 44.02
CA ASP A 633 31.58 -14.09 43.27
C ASP A 633 32.00 -15.23 42.32
N ALA A 634 31.12 -16.22 42.16
CA ALA A 634 31.38 -17.35 41.28
C ALA A 634 31.47 -16.89 39.81
N THR A 635 32.60 -17.16 39.16
CA THR A 635 32.87 -16.80 37.77
C THR A 635 32.26 -17.79 36.77
N THR A 636 31.91 -19.00 37.21
CA THR A 636 31.31 -20.04 36.38
C THR A 636 30.28 -20.87 37.17
N MET A 637 29.41 -21.60 36.46
CA MET A 637 28.43 -22.47 37.11
C MET A 637 29.10 -23.63 37.86
N THR A 638 28.64 -23.89 39.10
CA THR A 638 29.06 -25.05 39.90
C THR A 638 28.50 -26.36 39.35
N LEU A 639 29.33 -27.40 39.35
CA LEU A 639 28.95 -28.73 38.91
C LEU A 639 28.22 -29.49 40.03
N ASN A 640 27.15 -30.21 39.68
CA ASN A 640 26.47 -31.10 40.63
C ASN A 640 27.37 -32.33 40.92
N PRO A 641 27.49 -32.78 42.19
CA PRO A 641 28.20 -34.02 42.53
C PRO A 641 27.86 -35.24 41.65
N GLN A 642 26.60 -35.38 41.22
CA GLN A 642 26.23 -36.47 40.30
C GLN A 642 26.91 -36.34 38.92
N THR A 643 26.93 -35.14 38.34
CA THR A 643 27.61 -34.84 37.07
C THR A 643 29.12 -35.10 37.18
N ILE A 644 29.75 -34.66 38.28
CA ILE A 644 31.18 -34.92 38.55
C ILE A 644 31.46 -36.43 38.61
N THR A 645 30.57 -37.20 39.24
CA THR A 645 30.71 -38.66 39.33
C THR A 645 30.72 -39.31 37.94
N ILE A 646 29.89 -38.85 37.02
CA ILE A 646 29.82 -39.36 35.63
C ILE A 646 31.14 -39.08 34.89
N PHE A 647 31.65 -37.84 34.97
CA PHE A 647 32.95 -37.48 34.39
C PHE A 647 34.09 -38.34 34.95
N LEU A 648 34.18 -38.47 36.28
CA LEU A 648 35.20 -39.29 36.94
C LEU A 648 35.09 -40.78 36.57
N ARG A 649 33.87 -41.30 36.40
CA ARG A 649 33.64 -42.69 35.97
C ARG A 649 34.22 -42.94 34.59
N ILE A 650 34.02 -42.02 33.64
CA ILE A 650 34.51 -42.17 32.27
C ILE A 650 36.04 -42.08 32.23
N LEU A 651 36.63 -41.10 32.92
CA LEU A 651 38.09 -41.00 33.07
C LEU A 651 38.67 -42.28 33.70
N ARG A 652 38.03 -42.79 34.77
CA ARG A 652 38.44 -44.05 35.44
C ARG A 652 38.36 -45.26 34.51
N ASN A 653 37.29 -45.41 33.75
CA ASN A 653 37.10 -46.55 32.84
C ASN A 653 38.19 -46.59 31.75
N ARG A 654 38.67 -45.44 31.29
CA ARG A 654 39.76 -45.34 30.30
C ARG A 654 41.15 -45.46 30.93
N TYR A 655 41.33 -44.96 32.16
CA TYR A 655 42.52 -45.16 32.98
C TYR A 655 42.77 -46.64 33.35
N PHE A 656 41.74 -47.37 33.83
CA PHE A 656 41.88 -48.78 34.19
C PHE A 656 42.06 -49.71 32.99
N SER A 657 41.50 -49.33 31.83
CA SER A 657 41.75 -50.05 30.57
C SER A 657 43.22 -49.95 30.14
N PHE A 658 43.89 -48.83 30.42
CA PHE A 658 45.34 -48.67 30.21
C PHE A 658 46.16 -49.52 31.18
N SER A 659 45.85 -49.46 32.49
CA SER A 659 46.57 -50.21 33.53
C SER A 659 46.43 -51.74 33.42
N ARG A 660 45.30 -52.24 32.88
CA ARG A 660 45.10 -53.68 32.59
C ARG A 660 45.63 -54.13 31.22
N GLY A 661 45.93 -53.20 30.31
CA GLY A 661 46.50 -53.50 28.98
C GLY A 661 47.94 -54.02 29.01
N ALA A 662 48.62 -53.96 30.17
CA ALA A 662 49.97 -54.47 30.35
C ALA A 662 50.04 -56.00 30.61
N THR A 663 48.92 -56.70 30.78
CA THR A 663 48.93 -58.14 31.09
C THR A 663 47.80 -58.91 30.41
N PHE A 664 48.12 -59.50 29.25
CA PHE A 664 47.50 -60.68 28.62
C PHE A 664 45.95 -60.74 28.45
N VAL A 665 45.53 -60.61 27.17
CA VAL A 665 44.34 -61.19 26.51
C VAL A 665 42.94 -60.69 26.95
N THR A 666 42.33 -59.85 26.10
CA THR A 666 41.05 -60.15 25.42
C THR A 666 40.93 -59.28 24.17
N TYR A 667 40.87 -59.92 23.01
CA TYR A 667 40.54 -59.32 21.72
C TYR A 667 39.07 -58.84 21.72
N ILE A 668 38.83 -57.59 22.10
CA ILE A 668 37.82 -56.75 21.47
C ILE A 668 38.50 -55.39 21.30
N ALA A 669 38.95 -55.12 20.07
CA ALA A 669 39.77 -53.96 19.73
C ALA A 669 39.02 -52.65 20.03
N LEU A 670 39.38 -51.97 21.13
CA LEU A 670 39.23 -50.52 21.20
C LEU A 670 40.46 -49.91 20.52
N PRO A 671 40.31 -49.02 19.53
CA PRO A 671 41.44 -48.41 18.85
C PRO A 671 42.30 -47.63 19.85
N SER A 672 43.64 -47.73 19.70
CA SER A 672 44.64 -47.14 20.60
C SER A 672 44.53 -45.60 20.76
N SER A 673 43.76 -44.93 19.91
CA SER A 673 43.43 -43.51 19.96
C SER A 673 42.51 -43.09 21.12
N ASN A 674 41.85 -44.04 21.78
CA ASN A 674 40.84 -43.77 22.82
C ASN A 674 41.37 -43.96 24.27
N LEU A 675 42.70 -44.00 24.41
CA LEU A 675 43.41 -44.11 25.69
C LEU A 675 43.92 -42.73 26.13
N LEU A 676 43.98 -42.49 27.44
CA LEU A 676 44.60 -41.28 28.01
C LEU A 676 46.09 -41.23 27.64
N HIS A 677 46.61 -40.05 27.33
CA HIS A 677 48.04 -39.85 27.14
C HIS A 677 48.79 -40.04 28.46
N GLU A 678 50.03 -40.54 28.43
CA GLU A 678 50.79 -40.88 29.63
C GLU A 678 50.98 -39.68 30.58
N SER A 679 51.12 -38.46 30.04
CA SER A 679 51.19 -37.21 30.81
C SER A 679 49.88 -36.82 31.51
N ASP A 680 48.72 -37.25 30.97
CA ASP A 680 47.40 -36.88 31.49
C ASP A 680 46.95 -37.83 32.61
N ILE A 681 47.65 -38.95 32.81
CA ILE A 681 47.35 -39.95 33.84
C ILE A 681 47.55 -39.35 35.24
N ASP A 682 48.72 -38.75 35.48
CA ASP A 682 49.04 -38.11 36.76
C ASP A 682 48.14 -36.90 37.00
N TYR A 683 47.94 -36.08 35.96
CA TYR A 683 47.05 -34.93 36.02
C TYR A 683 45.60 -35.34 36.35
N CYS A 684 45.08 -36.41 35.75
CA CYS A 684 43.76 -36.94 36.07
C CYS A 684 43.63 -37.40 37.54
N LEU A 685 44.69 -37.98 38.12
CA LEU A 685 44.69 -38.40 39.52
C LEU A 685 44.68 -37.20 40.47
N GLU A 686 45.42 -36.13 40.15
CA GLU A 686 45.39 -34.87 40.88
C GLU A 686 43.99 -34.25 40.85
N ILE A 687 43.37 -34.13 39.67
CA ILE A 687 42.02 -33.55 39.53
C ILE A 687 40.98 -34.39 40.25
N ARG A 688 41.08 -35.73 40.20
CA ARG A 688 40.20 -36.61 41.00
C ARG A 688 40.30 -36.30 42.49
N ASN A 689 41.51 -36.11 43.01
CA ASN A 689 41.71 -35.79 44.42
C ASN A 689 41.15 -34.40 44.75
N SER A 690 41.33 -33.40 43.88
CA SER A 690 40.72 -32.06 44.02
C SER A 690 39.19 -32.13 44.06
N CYS A 691 38.56 -32.91 43.17
CA CYS A 691 37.11 -33.15 43.19
C CYS A 691 36.63 -33.73 44.53
N LEU A 692 37.35 -34.72 45.07
CA LEU A 692 37.02 -35.34 46.36
C LEU A 692 37.22 -34.40 47.55
N GLN A 693 38.19 -33.48 47.49
CA GLN A 693 38.41 -32.47 48.53
C GLN A 693 37.28 -31.44 48.58
N ILE A 694 36.81 -30.98 47.43
CA ILE A 694 35.75 -29.97 47.33
C ILE A 694 34.36 -30.57 47.61
N HIS A 695 34.14 -31.81 47.17
CA HIS A 695 32.89 -32.56 47.37
C HIS A 695 33.14 -33.92 48.07
N PRO A 696 33.35 -33.95 49.40
CA PRO A 696 33.66 -35.18 50.15
C PRO A 696 32.61 -36.29 50.02
N ARG A 697 31.35 -35.93 49.71
CA ARG A 697 30.24 -36.88 49.50
C ARG A 697 30.41 -37.75 48.26
N LEU A 698 31.28 -37.38 47.32
CA LEU A 698 31.61 -38.19 46.14
C LEU A 698 32.26 -39.53 46.51
N MET A 699 32.89 -39.62 47.70
CA MET A 699 33.47 -40.87 48.21
C MET A 699 32.43 -41.99 48.34
N ASN A 700 31.17 -41.63 48.63
CA ASN A 700 30.05 -42.57 48.78
C ASN A 700 29.33 -42.90 47.46
N LEU A 701 29.63 -42.16 46.37
CA LEU A 701 28.97 -42.27 45.07
C LEU A 701 29.82 -43.03 44.03
N MET A 702 31.03 -43.46 44.39
CA MET A 702 31.86 -44.31 43.53
C MET A 702 31.36 -45.76 43.57
N PRO A 703 31.05 -46.41 42.43
CA PRO A 703 30.63 -47.80 42.41
C PRO A 703 31.78 -48.67 42.90
N GLY A 704 31.52 -49.36 44.02
CA GLY A 704 32.45 -50.07 44.89
C GLY A 704 31.86 -50.27 46.30
N ALA A 705 30.83 -49.49 46.67
CA ALA A 705 29.93 -49.78 47.78
C ALA A 705 28.58 -50.28 47.22
N ASP A 706 28.28 -51.56 47.40
CA ASP A 706 26.95 -52.13 47.15
C ASP A 706 25.94 -51.53 48.14
N ALA A 707 25.33 -50.39 47.80
CA ALA A 707 24.11 -49.92 48.44
C ALA A 707 23.39 -48.89 47.54
N GLU A 708 22.21 -49.27 47.04
CA GLU A 708 21.22 -48.29 46.59
C GLU A 708 20.83 -47.37 47.76
N PRO A 709 20.71 -46.04 47.58
CA PRO A 709 20.21 -45.17 48.62
C PRO A 709 18.67 -45.23 48.59
N GLY A 710 18.11 -46.26 49.21
CA GLY A 710 16.69 -46.44 49.41
C GLY A 710 16.39 -47.10 50.75
N SER A 711 15.91 -46.30 51.70
CA SER A 711 15.17 -46.67 52.91
C SER A 711 15.93 -47.17 54.18
N GLN A 712 15.50 -46.59 55.31
CA GLN A 712 15.69 -46.99 56.72
C GLN A 712 17.05 -46.64 57.37
N GLY A 713 17.13 -45.98 58.53
CA GLY A 713 16.10 -45.47 59.43
C GLY A 713 16.74 -44.65 60.55
N HIS A 714 16.09 -43.53 60.92
CA HIS A 714 16.38 -42.81 62.15
C HIS A 714 15.31 -43.17 63.18
N HIS A 715 15.70 -43.93 64.20
CA HIS A 715 15.13 -44.01 65.56
C HIS A 715 15.89 -45.16 66.25
N ILE A 716 16.46 -45.11 67.47
CA ILE A 716 16.13 -44.46 68.75
C ILE A 716 17.44 -44.55 69.62
N LEU A 717 17.86 -43.64 70.53
CA LEU A 717 17.43 -43.30 71.91
C LEU A 717 18.46 -42.30 72.48
N SER A 718 18.11 -41.21 73.17
CA SER A 718 17.61 -41.20 74.56
C SER A 718 16.69 -39.99 74.82
N ARG A 719 15.41 -40.22 75.12
CA ARG A 719 14.80 -40.24 76.48
C ARG A 719 14.72 -38.85 77.15
N ASP A 720 13.50 -38.27 77.20
CA ASP A 720 12.79 -38.14 78.48
C ASP A 720 11.26 -37.89 78.33
N ARG A 721 10.50 -38.45 79.28
CA ARG A 721 9.08 -38.18 79.69
C ARG A 721 7.86 -38.69 78.86
N GLY A 722 7.61 -39.99 79.02
CA GLY A 722 6.44 -40.61 79.69
C GLY A 722 4.99 -40.08 79.64
N ARG A 723 4.08 -41.01 79.25
CA ARG A 723 2.65 -41.24 79.64
C ARG A 723 1.60 -40.24 79.12
N SER A 724 0.38 -40.61 78.69
CA SER A 724 -0.41 -41.83 78.87
C SER A 724 -1.66 -41.83 77.96
N ARG A 725 -2.17 -43.05 77.71
CA ARG A 725 -3.60 -43.48 77.59
C ARG A 725 -4.40 -43.32 76.28
N CYS A 726 -4.78 -44.50 75.78
CA CYS A 726 -6.08 -44.89 75.24
C CYS A 726 -7.27 -44.26 75.99
N ASP A 727 -8.33 -43.84 75.30
CA ASP A 727 -9.55 -44.65 75.14
C ASP A 727 -10.74 -43.83 74.61
N LEU A 728 -11.55 -44.52 73.80
CA LEU A 728 -13.02 -44.52 73.74
C LEU A 728 -13.80 -43.30 73.18
N GLN A 729 -14.55 -43.65 72.11
CA GLN A 729 -16.02 -43.53 71.97
C GLN A 729 -16.61 -42.12 71.86
N ALA A 730 -17.66 -41.86 71.08
CA ALA A 730 -18.53 -42.60 70.17
C ALA A 730 -19.63 -41.58 69.79
N ASN A 731 -20.54 -42.00 68.91
CA ASN A 731 -21.94 -41.56 68.91
C ASN A 731 -22.24 -40.14 68.37
N VAL A 732 -23.32 -39.89 67.62
CA VAL A 732 -24.38 -40.73 67.04
C VAL A 732 -25.25 -39.80 66.18
N ARG A 733 -25.68 -40.32 65.03
CA ARG A 733 -27.00 -40.15 64.38
C ARG A 733 -27.58 -38.77 64.01
N ARG A 734 -28.22 -38.85 62.83
CA ARG A 734 -29.61 -38.46 62.44
C ARG A 734 -29.70 -37.17 61.60
N THR A 735 -29.86 -37.31 60.28
CA THR A 735 -31.10 -37.48 59.48
C THR A 735 -31.82 -36.17 59.12
N TYR A 736 -31.86 -35.93 57.80
CA TYR A 736 -33.00 -35.58 56.94
C TYR A 736 -33.65 -34.18 56.91
N HIS A 737 -33.85 -33.77 55.64
CA HIS A 737 -34.74 -32.74 55.06
C HIS A 737 -34.36 -31.27 55.39
N ASP A 738 -34.36 -30.31 54.46
CA ASP A 738 -35.32 -30.09 53.38
C ASP A 738 -34.77 -29.13 52.27
N ARG A 739 -35.50 -29.11 51.17
CA ARG A 739 -35.41 -28.49 49.83
C ARG A 739 -34.79 -27.09 49.65
N ARG A 740 -34.26 -26.94 48.42
CA ARG A 740 -34.40 -25.84 47.43
C ARG A 740 -34.88 -24.50 48.00
N ARG A 741 -34.13 -23.41 47.75
CA ARG A 741 -34.59 -22.18 47.05
C ARG A 741 -33.50 -21.09 47.00
N HIS A 742 -33.43 -20.45 45.82
CA HIS A 742 -33.20 -19.02 45.57
C HIS A 742 -31.77 -18.45 45.56
N TRP A 743 -31.36 -18.13 44.33
CA TRP A 743 -30.45 -17.03 43.96
C TRP A 743 -31.06 -15.67 44.32
N PRO A 744 -30.25 -14.65 44.70
CA PRO A 744 -30.68 -13.27 44.68
C PRO A 744 -30.20 -12.56 43.40
N VAL A 745 -31.15 -12.08 42.62
CA VAL A 745 -30.99 -10.95 41.68
C VAL A 745 -31.63 -9.74 42.35
N ALA A 746 -30.93 -8.61 42.39
CA ALA A 746 -31.49 -7.32 42.75
C ALA A 746 -31.89 -6.56 41.47
N THR A 747 -33.19 -6.30 41.35
CA THR A 747 -33.89 -5.37 40.45
C THR A 747 -33.60 -3.92 40.89
N THR A 748 -33.55 -2.89 40.04
CA THR A 748 -34.62 -2.10 39.37
C THR A 748 -33.92 -0.97 38.56
N GLN A 749 -34.39 -0.39 37.44
CA GLN A 749 -35.75 -0.14 36.93
C GLN A 749 -35.70 0.41 35.47
N ASN A 750 -36.64 -0.06 34.61
CA ASN A 750 -37.51 0.67 33.65
C ASN A 750 -36.90 1.58 32.53
N PHE A 751 -37.45 1.72 31.31
CA PHE A 751 -38.81 1.58 30.75
C PHE A 751 -38.77 1.37 29.21
N ASP A 752 -39.78 0.66 28.70
CA ASP A 752 -40.47 0.74 27.40
C ASP A 752 -39.79 0.48 26.03
N GLN A 753 -40.17 -0.65 25.45
CA GLN A 753 -40.62 -0.77 24.06
C GLN A 753 -42.16 -0.80 24.03
N PRO A 754 -42.78 -0.45 22.89
CA PRO A 754 -43.63 -1.45 22.21
C PRO A 754 -43.36 -1.42 20.69
N ALA A 755 -43.12 -2.55 20.03
CA ALA A 755 -44.06 -3.59 19.57
C ALA A 755 -44.16 -3.56 18.03
N ARG A 756 -43.88 -4.73 17.44
CA ARG A 756 -44.08 -5.15 16.04
C ARG A 756 -45.56 -5.01 15.59
N PRO A 757 -45.91 -5.06 14.28
CA PRO A 757 -45.59 -6.16 13.34
C PRO A 757 -44.29 -6.01 12.55
#